data_AF-A0A1I5YBX4-F1
#
_entry.id   AF-A0A1I5YBX4-F1
#
_cell.length_a   1.000
_cell.length_b   1.000
_cell.length_c   1.000
_cell.angle_alpha   90.00
_cell.angle_beta   90.00
_cell.angle_gamma   90.00
#
_symmetry.space_group_name_H-M   'P 1'
#
loop_
_entity.id
_entity.type
_entity.pdbx_description
1 polymer ?
#
loop_
_entity_poly.entity_id
_entity_poly.type
_entity_poly.pdbx_seq_one_letter_code
_entity_poly.pdbx_strand_id
1 'polypeptide(L)'
;MAEIFTFNFSRLTKHRNSYFLSILFLMAFTNAGANVKLPVLFQNNMVLQRDKPCNIWGTADNNEAVTISFNNATYNATAINGKWKITLPAQTAGGPYQIIIKGKNTIELNNVLFGDVWICGGQSNMQFSVKEANPKPDTSTFNNNQIRLFTVGIGTDFVPQDTIKGGTWKVANAKDVNGFTAVGFFFGSYLQQHLNIPIGLISDNLGATAIEEWMSNEAVHQFPQFYNFYNTYLAPHKSMQQMNDDFEKMKSSWNKKYYLKDDPGLTQQWYKPETDVSNWKTMNQPSHWEDNELKDYDGSVWFRKSYDSFPKDFFGNANINLGQVDDYHICWVNGVKVGEAYGNMNMTAFKIPDSIIKPKNNIVAVRVFDAGGKGGMYNMFWSPYWAGKWRYKKGVKIDASKFKRPLVSNAYIFGTPAILYNANIAPLTQLSIKGFIWYQGEANTGRAEEYKQLLPAMITDWRKHFGQGDLPFLIVQLPNLGKEPEQPENSEWAELREAQASTLALPNTGLAVTIDIGETDNLHPHNKLAVGNRLAMTALNMVYDIDSIEVSARYKSMQVVHDSIIITFDNNIVCKNKYGYIHGFAIAGSDSVFHWARAYVKNDNTVVVYNRHISSPVAVRYLWSSQPDEVDLYNKKGLPVAPFRTDDFKLMTAYKKFNYTE
;
A
#
# COMPACT_ATOMS: atom_id res chain seq x y z
N MET A 1 15.91 12.36 87.34
CA MET A 1 16.91 13.45 87.35
C MET A 1 17.96 13.13 86.30
N ALA A 2 18.50 14.19 85.72
CA ALA A 2 19.33 14.27 84.53
C ALA A 2 20.56 13.34 84.46
N GLU A 3 20.90 12.99 83.21
CA GLU A 3 22.22 12.92 82.56
C GLU A 3 23.38 12.20 83.26
N ILE A 4 24.12 11.38 82.49
CA ILE A 4 25.46 11.73 81.98
C ILE A 4 26.03 10.61 81.10
N PHE A 5 26.68 11.07 80.04
CA PHE A 5 27.49 10.41 79.01
C PHE A 5 28.45 9.30 79.49
N THR A 6 28.72 8.33 78.59
CA THR A 6 30.09 8.07 78.10
C THR A 6 30.10 7.17 76.87
N PHE A 7 30.76 7.64 75.82
CA PHE A 7 31.15 6.90 74.62
C PHE A 7 32.54 6.29 74.86
N ASN A 8 32.79 5.02 74.47
CA ASN A 8 33.98 4.70 73.68
C ASN A 8 33.97 3.33 72.99
N PHE A 9 34.68 3.29 71.86
CA PHE A 9 34.81 2.24 70.84
C PHE A 9 35.44 0.91 71.31
N SER A 10 35.00 -0.23 70.74
CA SER A 10 35.76 -0.96 69.70
C SER A 10 35.33 -2.44 69.47
N ARG A 11 35.37 -2.81 68.17
CA ARG A 11 35.62 -4.14 67.55
C ARG A 11 34.60 -5.30 67.68
N LEU A 12 33.95 -5.54 66.52
CA LEU A 12 33.87 -6.80 65.76
C LEU A 12 33.57 -8.10 66.53
N THR A 13 32.38 -8.66 66.30
CA THR A 13 32.25 -9.99 65.66
C THR A 13 30.82 -10.38 65.28
N LYS A 14 30.71 -10.97 64.09
CA LYS A 14 29.77 -12.02 63.65
C LYS A 14 28.33 -11.65 63.27
N HIS A 15 28.21 -11.38 61.96
CA HIS A 15 27.07 -11.67 61.09
C HIS A 15 26.39 -13.02 61.36
N ARG A 16 25.19 -12.99 61.95
CA ARG A 16 24.14 -14.01 61.77
C ARG A 16 22.81 -13.28 61.94
N ASN A 17 22.10 -13.01 60.85
CA ASN A 17 20.63 -12.80 60.74
C ASN A 17 20.23 -11.96 59.52
N SER A 18 20.63 -12.36 58.30
CA SER A 18 20.08 -11.73 57.08
C SER A 18 19.94 -12.67 55.86
N TYR A 19 19.97 -14.00 56.05
CA TYR A 19 19.95 -14.95 54.92
C TYR A 19 18.72 -15.86 54.84
N PHE A 20 17.60 -15.52 55.49
CA PHE A 20 16.38 -16.33 55.47
C PHE A 20 15.18 -15.71 54.74
N LEU A 21 15.34 -14.53 54.11
CA LEU A 21 14.30 -13.91 53.28
C LEU A 21 14.72 -13.69 51.81
N SER A 22 15.79 -14.34 51.36
CA SER A 22 16.35 -14.17 50.00
C SER A 22 16.31 -15.44 49.15
N ILE A 23 15.69 -16.53 49.63
CA ILE A 23 15.65 -17.84 48.95
C ILE A 23 14.25 -18.15 48.35
N LEU A 24 13.26 -17.26 48.51
CA LEU A 24 11.90 -17.43 47.96
C LEU A 24 11.60 -16.47 46.78
N PHE A 25 12.64 -16.09 46.03
CA PHE A 25 12.51 -15.33 44.78
C PHE A 25 13.35 -15.91 43.62
N LEU A 26 13.74 -17.18 43.72
CA LEU A 26 14.26 -17.96 42.59
C LEU A 26 13.23 -19.00 42.15
N MET A 27 12.93 -18.98 40.85
CA MET A 27 12.10 -19.93 40.10
C MET A 27 10.58 -19.76 40.16
N ALA A 28 10.12 -18.57 39.77
CA ALA A 28 8.92 -18.50 38.91
C ALA A 28 9.35 -18.13 37.48
N PHE A 29 10.28 -18.89 36.90
CA PHE A 29 10.29 -19.03 35.45
C PHE A 29 9.06 -19.86 35.12
N THR A 30 7.93 -19.19 34.99
CA THR A 30 6.85 -19.75 34.18
C THR A 30 7.46 -19.88 32.79
N ASN A 31 7.86 -21.10 32.42
CA ASN A 31 7.94 -21.44 31.01
C ASN A 31 6.53 -21.22 30.48
N ALA A 32 6.26 -20.01 30.00
CA ALA A 32 5.10 -19.72 29.19
C ALA A 32 5.28 -20.58 27.94
N GLY A 33 4.85 -21.85 28.01
CA GLY A 33 4.96 -22.79 26.91
C GLY A 33 4.16 -22.25 25.73
N ALA A 34 4.84 -21.84 24.69
CA ALA A 34 4.23 -21.40 23.46
C ALA A 34 3.80 -22.63 22.67
N ASN A 35 2.49 -22.91 22.68
CA ASN A 35 1.86 -23.83 21.76
C ASN A 35 2.24 -23.52 20.31
N VAL A 36 2.20 -24.54 19.44
CA VAL A 36 2.29 -24.37 17.98
C VAL A 36 1.29 -23.30 17.54
N LYS A 37 1.77 -22.31 16.78
CA LYS A 37 0.98 -21.24 16.16
C LYS A 37 1.35 -21.14 14.69
N LEU A 38 0.32 -20.97 13.85
CA LEU A 38 0.48 -20.75 12.43
C LEU A 38 0.30 -19.25 12.10
N PRO A 39 0.99 -18.74 11.07
CA PRO A 39 0.62 -17.49 10.42
C PRO A 39 -0.86 -17.50 10.02
N VAL A 40 -1.47 -16.31 9.97
CA VAL A 40 -2.89 -16.12 9.64
C VAL A 40 -3.25 -16.71 8.26
N LEU A 41 -2.30 -16.95 7.37
CA LEU A 41 -2.56 -17.52 6.04
C LEU A 41 -3.02 -18.98 6.08
N PHE A 42 -2.61 -19.75 7.09
CA PHE A 42 -2.98 -21.16 7.20
C PHE A 42 -4.26 -21.31 8.00
N GLN A 43 -5.37 -21.49 7.28
CA GLN A 43 -6.71 -21.64 7.86
C GLN A 43 -7.51 -22.71 7.11
N ASN A 44 -8.68 -23.05 7.65
CA ASN A 44 -9.69 -23.79 6.90
C ASN A 44 -10.03 -23.07 5.58
N ASN A 45 -10.48 -23.83 4.59
CA ASN A 45 -10.91 -23.32 3.28
C ASN A 45 -9.78 -22.69 2.43
N MET A 46 -8.50 -22.86 2.76
CA MET A 46 -7.41 -22.28 1.97
C MET A 46 -7.14 -23.04 0.66
N VAL A 47 -6.37 -22.40 -0.23
CA VAL A 47 -5.77 -23.04 -1.41
C VAL A 47 -4.26 -22.98 -1.27
N LEU A 48 -3.60 -24.12 -1.48
CA LEU A 48 -2.16 -24.24 -1.63
C LEU A 48 -1.81 -24.42 -3.12
N GLN A 49 -0.62 -23.97 -3.52
CA GLN A 49 -0.21 -24.06 -4.92
C GLN A 49 0.00 -25.51 -5.35
N ARG A 50 -0.70 -25.92 -6.40
CA ARG A 50 -0.48 -27.21 -7.07
C ARG A 50 0.85 -27.24 -7.81
N ASP A 51 1.31 -28.45 -8.13
CA ASP A 51 2.47 -28.75 -8.98
C ASP A 51 3.80 -28.13 -8.49
N LYS A 52 3.83 -27.69 -7.21
CA LYS A 52 5.01 -27.19 -6.51
C LYS A 52 5.01 -27.66 -5.04
N PRO A 53 6.19 -27.90 -4.44
CA PRO A 53 6.29 -28.15 -3.00
C PRO A 53 5.77 -26.96 -2.20
N CYS A 54 4.97 -27.20 -1.16
CA CYS A 54 4.35 -26.15 -0.35
C CYS A 54 4.94 -26.09 1.05
N ASN A 55 5.46 -24.92 1.44
CA ASN A 55 5.94 -24.68 2.79
C ASN A 55 4.76 -24.46 3.73
N ILE A 56 4.76 -25.16 4.87
CA ILE A 56 3.94 -24.84 6.04
C ILE A 56 4.89 -24.51 7.18
N TRP A 57 4.71 -23.36 7.81
CA TRP A 57 5.59 -22.87 8.85
C TRP A 57 4.81 -22.24 10.00
N GLY A 58 5.50 -22.02 11.11
CA GLY A 58 4.92 -21.38 12.27
C GLY A 58 5.92 -21.20 13.39
N THR A 59 5.39 -20.88 14.57
CA THR A 59 6.15 -20.81 15.81
C THR A 59 5.73 -21.91 16.76
N ALA A 60 6.64 -22.30 17.66
CA ALA A 60 6.42 -23.25 18.75
C ALA A 60 7.53 -23.03 19.80
N ASP A 61 7.51 -23.76 20.91
CA ASP A 61 8.62 -23.72 21.86
C ASP A 61 9.93 -24.20 21.22
N ASN A 62 11.06 -23.63 21.64
CA ASN A 62 12.35 -24.07 21.13
C ASN A 62 12.59 -25.55 21.45
N ASN A 63 13.07 -26.31 20.45
CA ASN A 63 13.23 -27.76 20.45
C ASN A 63 11.93 -28.58 20.50
N GLU A 64 10.75 -27.96 20.34
CA GLU A 64 9.50 -28.70 20.22
C GLU A 64 9.45 -29.50 18.91
N ALA A 65 9.06 -30.78 19.00
CA ALA A 65 8.79 -31.61 17.83
C ALA A 65 7.41 -31.25 17.26
N VAL A 66 7.38 -30.92 15.97
CA VAL A 66 6.16 -30.59 15.23
C VAL A 66 6.01 -31.60 14.10
N THR A 67 4.80 -32.12 13.94
CA THR A 67 4.46 -33.08 12.88
C THR A 67 3.30 -32.57 12.05
N ILE A 68 3.31 -32.87 10.75
CA ILE A 68 2.17 -32.67 9.86
C ILE A 68 1.73 -34.02 9.32
N SER A 69 0.49 -34.40 9.57
CA SER A 69 -0.17 -35.53 8.89
C SER A 69 -0.94 -34.99 7.68
N PHE A 70 -0.59 -35.48 6.50
CA PHE A 70 -1.20 -35.09 5.24
C PHE A 70 -1.13 -36.24 4.23
N ASN A 71 -2.25 -36.56 3.58
CA ASN A 71 -2.35 -37.56 2.52
C ASN A 71 -1.69 -38.92 2.87
N ASN A 72 -2.09 -39.50 4.01
CA ASN A 72 -1.55 -40.76 4.56
C ASN A 72 -0.04 -40.78 4.86
N ALA A 73 0.61 -39.61 4.88
CA ALA A 73 2.01 -39.45 5.25
C ALA A 73 2.16 -38.51 6.45
N THR A 74 3.26 -38.71 7.19
CA THR A 74 3.65 -37.86 8.32
C THR A 74 5.00 -37.21 8.04
N TYR A 75 5.04 -35.90 8.18
CA TYR A 75 6.24 -35.08 8.02
C TYR A 75 6.63 -34.50 9.38
N ASN A 76 7.92 -34.37 9.66
CA ASN A 76 8.41 -33.96 10.97
C ASN A 76 9.36 -32.77 10.84
N ALA A 77 9.34 -31.89 11.84
CA ALA A 77 10.33 -30.84 12.04
C ALA A 77 10.54 -30.62 13.54
N THR A 78 11.63 -29.93 13.87
CA THR A 78 11.88 -29.43 15.22
C THR A 78 11.93 -27.92 15.16
N ALA A 79 11.27 -27.25 16.10
CA ALA A 79 11.33 -25.80 16.19
C ALA A 79 12.71 -25.35 16.67
N ILE A 80 13.36 -24.48 15.90
CA ILE A 80 14.67 -23.90 16.21
C ILE A 80 14.51 -22.39 16.31
N ASN A 81 14.97 -21.80 17.42
CA ASN A 81 14.75 -20.40 17.78
C ASN A 81 13.26 -20.02 17.73
N GLY A 82 12.42 -20.96 18.16
CA GLY A 82 10.97 -20.82 18.19
C GLY A 82 10.27 -20.83 16.82
N LYS A 83 10.97 -21.13 15.71
CA LYS A 83 10.40 -21.24 14.37
C LYS A 83 10.52 -22.68 13.85
N TRP A 84 9.52 -23.15 13.12
CA TRP A 84 9.55 -24.45 12.45
C TRP A 84 9.00 -24.33 11.03
N LYS A 85 9.41 -25.23 10.15
CA LYS A 85 8.97 -25.30 8.75
C LYS A 85 8.97 -26.75 8.28
N ILE A 86 7.91 -27.14 7.59
CA ILE A 86 7.75 -28.45 6.93
C ILE A 86 7.36 -28.18 5.48
N THR A 87 8.00 -28.87 4.54
CA THR A 87 7.67 -28.77 3.12
C THR A 87 6.84 -29.97 2.72
N LEU A 88 5.60 -29.74 2.30
CA LEU A 88 4.76 -30.77 1.69
C LEU A 88 5.20 -30.99 0.23
N PRO A 89 5.25 -32.24 -0.25
CA PRO A 89 5.57 -32.50 -1.65
C PRO A 89 4.50 -31.93 -2.57
N ALA A 90 4.89 -31.67 -3.82
CA ALA A 90 3.97 -31.18 -4.85
C ALA A 90 2.73 -32.08 -4.98
N GLN A 91 1.56 -31.46 -5.10
CA GLN A 91 0.29 -32.14 -5.32
C GLN A 91 -0.34 -31.66 -6.62
N THR A 92 -1.04 -32.54 -7.31
CA THR A 92 -1.90 -32.16 -8.44
C THR A 92 -3.10 -31.36 -7.95
N ALA A 93 -3.79 -30.67 -8.87
CA ALA A 93 -5.04 -29.97 -8.56
C ALA A 93 -6.08 -30.91 -7.90
N GLY A 94 -6.75 -30.44 -6.85
CA GLY A 94 -7.83 -31.21 -6.21
C GLY A 94 -8.05 -30.90 -4.72
N GLY A 95 -8.72 -31.83 -4.05
CA GLY A 95 -9.21 -31.71 -2.67
C GLY A 95 -10.73 -31.92 -2.58
N PRO A 96 -11.35 -31.67 -1.42
CA PRO A 96 -10.75 -31.14 -0.19
C PRO A 96 -9.88 -32.15 0.54
N TYR A 97 -8.77 -31.65 1.10
CA TYR A 97 -7.90 -32.38 2.00
C TYR A 97 -8.01 -31.85 3.44
N GLN A 98 -7.53 -32.67 4.38
CA GLN A 98 -7.26 -32.29 5.76
C GLN A 98 -5.75 -32.29 6.00
N ILE A 99 -5.27 -31.28 6.73
CA ILE A 99 -3.89 -31.19 7.22
C ILE A 99 -3.98 -31.10 8.75
N ILE A 100 -3.35 -32.04 9.44
CA ILE A 100 -3.31 -32.07 10.91
C ILE A 100 -1.89 -31.75 11.36
N ILE A 101 -1.72 -30.67 12.13
CA ILE A 101 -0.45 -30.26 12.71
C ILE A 101 -0.45 -30.61 14.19
N LYS A 102 0.53 -31.38 14.66
CA LYS A 102 0.67 -31.76 16.08
C LYS A 102 2.02 -31.34 16.64
N GLY A 103 1.98 -30.63 17.76
CA GLY A 103 3.07 -30.45 18.72
C GLY A 103 2.53 -30.70 20.12
N LYS A 104 2.73 -29.76 21.04
CA LYS A 104 2.06 -29.77 22.36
C LYS A 104 0.55 -29.57 22.28
N ASN A 105 0.09 -28.93 21.20
CA ASN A 105 -1.31 -28.79 20.80
C ASN A 105 -1.52 -29.41 19.41
N THR A 106 -2.79 -29.59 19.04
CA THR A 106 -3.19 -30.03 17.70
C THR A 106 -3.94 -28.90 16.99
N ILE A 107 -3.63 -28.66 15.72
CA ILE A 107 -4.33 -27.74 14.82
C ILE A 107 -4.80 -28.55 13.61
N GLU A 108 -6.08 -28.43 13.26
CA GLU A 108 -6.67 -29.11 12.10
C GLU A 108 -7.10 -28.06 11.06
N LEU A 109 -6.55 -28.18 9.85
CA LEU A 109 -6.93 -27.38 8.69
C LEU A 109 -7.78 -28.27 7.77
N ASN A 110 -9.04 -27.89 7.62
CA ASN A 110 -10.06 -28.61 6.85
C ASN A 110 -10.40 -27.87 5.57
N ASN A 111 -10.91 -28.60 4.56
CA ASN A 111 -11.28 -28.05 3.25
C ASN A 111 -10.11 -27.34 2.55
N VAL A 112 -8.92 -27.94 2.61
CA VAL A 112 -7.73 -27.42 1.91
C VAL A 112 -7.74 -27.92 0.47
N LEU A 113 -7.65 -27.00 -0.49
CA LEU A 113 -7.53 -27.34 -1.92
C LEU A 113 -6.09 -27.16 -2.39
N PHE A 114 -5.70 -27.92 -3.41
CA PHE A 114 -4.50 -27.63 -4.22
C PHE A 114 -4.93 -27.09 -5.57
N GLY A 115 -4.45 -25.91 -5.94
CA GLY A 115 -4.88 -25.14 -7.10
C GLY A 115 -3.88 -24.07 -7.49
N ASP A 116 -4.27 -23.16 -8.37
CA ASP A 116 -3.41 -22.02 -8.71
C ASP A 116 -3.69 -20.84 -7.77
N VAL A 117 -2.62 -20.35 -7.12
CA VAL A 117 -2.69 -19.24 -6.15
C VAL A 117 -2.14 -17.98 -6.79
N TRP A 118 -2.96 -16.93 -6.83
CA TRP A 118 -2.60 -15.63 -7.40
C TRP A 118 -2.70 -14.52 -6.35
N ILE A 119 -1.72 -13.60 -6.36
CA ILE A 119 -1.75 -12.39 -5.54
C ILE A 119 -2.28 -11.23 -6.38
N CYS A 120 -3.33 -10.57 -5.88
CA CYS A 120 -4.02 -9.45 -6.51
C CYS A 120 -3.60 -8.13 -5.84
N GLY A 121 -2.58 -7.50 -6.41
CA GLY A 121 -1.90 -6.32 -5.88
C GLY A 121 -2.29 -4.99 -6.54
N GLY A 122 -2.10 -3.91 -5.80
CA GLY A 122 -2.16 -2.56 -6.34
C GLY A 122 -2.98 -1.58 -5.48
N GLN A 123 -3.62 -0.62 -6.14
CA GLN A 123 -4.33 0.47 -5.46
C GLN A 123 -5.85 0.40 -5.63
N SER A 124 -6.52 1.55 -5.67
CA SER A 124 -7.97 1.70 -5.57
C SER A 124 -8.72 0.96 -6.68
N ASN A 125 -8.18 0.90 -7.90
CA ASN A 125 -8.77 0.12 -8.99
C ASN A 125 -8.68 -1.40 -8.80
N MET A 126 -7.65 -1.90 -8.10
CA MET A 126 -7.61 -3.30 -7.64
C MET A 126 -8.54 -3.52 -6.44
N GLN A 127 -8.61 -2.55 -5.52
CA GLN A 127 -9.46 -2.63 -4.32
C GLN A 127 -10.96 -2.54 -4.62
N PHE A 128 -11.33 -1.94 -5.76
CA PHE A 128 -12.69 -1.78 -6.24
C PHE A 128 -13.48 -3.09 -6.18
N SER A 129 -14.62 -3.09 -5.51
CA SER A 129 -15.29 -4.32 -5.12
C SER A 129 -16.36 -4.80 -6.11
N VAL A 130 -16.68 -6.09 -6.09
CA VAL A 130 -17.68 -6.71 -6.98
C VAL A 130 -19.03 -6.01 -6.90
N LYS A 131 -19.47 -5.58 -5.71
CA LYS A 131 -20.75 -4.87 -5.53
C LYS A 131 -20.81 -3.51 -6.27
N GLU A 132 -19.65 -2.91 -6.53
CA GLU A 132 -19.51 -1.62 -7.19
C GLU A 132 -19.39 -1.78 -8.71
N ALA A 133 -19.10 -2.98 -9.22
CA ALA A 133 -18.84 -3.21 -10.65
C ALA A 133 -20.08 -3.03 -11.53
N ASN A 134 -19.86 -2.56 -12.76
CA ASN A 134 -20.86 -2.44 -13.82
C ASN A 134 -20.30 -2.95 -15.16
N PRO A 135 -20.94 -3.88 -15.90
CA PRO A 135 -22.25 -4.48 -15.65
C PRO A 135 -22.29 -5.18 -14.29
N LYS A 136 -23.38 -4.96 -13.55
CA LYS A 136 -23.54 -5.53 -12.22
C LYS A 136 -23.64 -7.04 -12.35
N PRO A 137 -22.70 -7.82 -11.79
CA PRO A 137 -22.80 -9.27 -11.86
C PRO A 137 -23.97 -9.73 -11.01
N ASP A 138 -24.78 -10.66 -11.52
CA ASP A 138 -25.75 -11.37 -10.68
C ASP A 138 -25.01 -12.38 -9.81
N THR A 139 -24.67 -11.95 -8.60
CA THR A 139 -24.01 -12.79 -7.61
C THR A 139 -25.00 -13.47 -6.67
N SER A 140 -26.31 -13.22 -6.81
CA SER A 140 -27.32 -13.61 -5.81
C SER A 140 -27.38 -15.12 -5.58
N THR A 141 -27.10 -15.91 -6.62
CA THR A 141 -27.04 -17.37 -6.59
C THR A 141 -25.63 -17.91 -6.75
N PHE A 142 -24.62 -17.04 -6.81
CA PHE A 142 -23.23 -17.44 -7.06
C PHE A 142 -22.72 -18.31 -5.91
N ASN A 143 -22.27 -19.52 -6.25
CA ASN A 143 -21.62 -20.44 -5.33
C ASN A 143 -20.63 -21.30 -6.10
N ASN A 144 -19.34 -21.06 -5.90
CA ASN A 144 -18.27 -21.83 -6.53
C ASN A 144 -17.29 -22.31 -5.47
N ASN A 145 -17.39 -23.60 -5.14
CA ASN A 145 -16.54 -24.25 -4.16
C ASN A 145 -15.11 -24.56 -4.67
N GLN A 146 -14.75 -24.13 -5.88
CA GLN A 146 -13.39 -24.21 -6.43
C GLN A 146 -12.65 -22.87 -6.34
N ILE A 147 -13.33 -21.77 -5.99
CA ILE A 147 -12.68 -20.46 -5.83
C ILE A 147 -12.60 -20.12 -4.33
N ARG A 148 -11.43 -19.65 -3.90
CA ARG A 148 -11.21 -19.16 -2.53
C ARG A 148 -10.66 -17.75 -2.54
N LEU A 149 -11.19 -16.95 -1.63
CA LEU A 149 -10.93 -15.53 -1.51
C LEU A 149 -10.25 -15.25 -0.17
N PHE A 150 -9.17 -14.49 -0.19
CA PHE A 150 -8.49 -14.02 1.01
C PHE A 150 -8.15 -12.54 0.85
N THR A 151 -8.57 -11.69 1.77
CA THR A 151 -8.19 -10.26 1.78
C THR A 151 -7.22 -10.01 2.92
N VAL A 152 -6.05 -9.48 2.59
CA VAL A 152 -5.00 -9.14 3.55
C VAL A 152 -5.41 -7.90 4.34
N GLY A 153 -5.25 -7.95 5.66
CA GLY A 153 -5.42 -6.78 6.51
C GLY A 153 -4.29 -5.77 6.33
N ILE A 154 -4.61 -4.48 6.34
CA ILE A 154 -3.63 -3.41 6.10
C ILE A 154 -2.59 -3.34 7.24
N GLY A 155 -1.35 -3.71 6.95
CA GLY A 155 -0.19 -3.55 7.83
C GLY A 155 0.77 -2.47 7.35
N THR A 156 1.63 -1.99 8.26
CA THR A 156 2.74 -1.07 7.97
C THR A 156 3.87 -1.37 8.94
N ASP A 157 5.11 -1.45 8.44
CA ASP A 157 6.31 -1.50 9.28
C ASP A 157 7.57 -1.11 8.47
N PHE A 158 8.63 -0.66 9.12
CA PHE A 158 9.93 -0.39 8.48
C PHE A 158 10.79 -1.65 8.32
N VAL A 159 10.39 -2.77 8.95
CA VAL A 159 11.07 -4.06 8.81
C VAL A 159 10.12 -5.16 8.32
N PRO A 160 10.59 -6.10 7.49
CA PRO A 160 9.82 -7.26 7.07
C PRO A 160 9.20 -8.02 8.25
N GLN A 161 7.89 -8.25 8.19
CA GLN A 161 7.13 -8.99 9.19
C GLN A 161 7.06 -10.48 8.83
N ASP A 162 6.90 -11.33 9.85
CA ASP A 162 6.72 -12.78 9.67
C ASP A 162 5.25 -13.18 9.39
N THR A 163 4.29 -12.29 9.69
CA THR A 163 2.85 -12.52 9.49
C THR A 163 2.13 -11.23 9.10
N ILE A 164 1.08 -11.39 8.30
CA ILE A 164 0.11 -10.33 8.00
C ILE A 164 -0.78 -10.00 9.21
N LYS A 165 -1.34 -8.79 9.27
CA LYS A 165 -2.19 -8.31 10.40
C LYS A 165 -3.57 -8.96 10.49
N GLY A 166 -4.04 -9.65 9.44
CA GLY A 166 -5.35 -10.28 9.45
C GLY A 166 -5.78 -10.81 8.09
N GLY A 167 -6.98 -11.41 8.06
CA GLY A 167 -7.61 -11.99 6.87
C GLY A 167 -8.27 -13.33 7.17
N THR A 168 -9.18 -13.76 6.30
CA THR A 168 -9.86 -15.05 6.43
C THR A 168 -10.13 -15.64 5.06
N TRP A 169 -9.83 -16.94 4.91
CA TRP A 169 -10.16 -17.68 3.70
C TRP A 169 -11.66 -17.92 3.61
N LYS A 170 -12.25 -17.53 2.47
CA LYS A 170 -13.68 -17.62 2.20
C LYS A 170 -13.92 -18.44 0.94
N VAL A 171 -14.94 -19.28 0.97
CA VAL A 171 -15.49 -19.92 -0.24
C VAL A 171 -16.21 -18.84 -1.05
N ALA A 172 -15.99 -18.79 -2.36
CA ALA A 172 -16.64 -17.79 -3.21
C ALA A 172 -18.16 -18.07 -3.32
N ASN A 173 -18.94 -17.33 -2.56
CA ASN A 173 -20.40 -17.39 -2.52
C ASN A 173 -20.99 -15.97 -2.61
N ALA A 174 -22.31 -15.87 -2.83
CA ALA A 174 -23.04 -14.61 -2.98
C ALA A 174 -22.72 -13.54 -1.92
N LYS A 175 -22.55 -13.94 -0.65
CA LYS A 175 -22.25 -13.02 0.46
C LYS A 175 -20.80 -12.53 0.40
N ASP A 176 -19.86 -13.44 0.16
CA ASP A 176 -18.44 -13.16 0.33
C ASP A 176 -17.79 -12.54 -0.92
N VAL A 177 -18.34 -12.75 -2.12
CA VAL A 177 -17.81 -12.16 -3.36
C VAL A 177 -18.03 -10.64 -3.42
N ASN A 178 -19.14 -10.14 -2.89
CA ASN A 178 -19.57 -8.74 -3.08
C ASN A 178 -18.57 -7.71 -2.52
N GLY A 179 -17.86 -8.05 -1.44
CA GLY A 179 -16.84 -7.18 -0.83
C GLY A 179 -15.41 -7.45 -1.29
N PHE A 180 -15.21 -8.43 -2.19
CA PHE A 180 -13.87 -8.78 -2.70
C PHE A 180 -13.51 -7.94 -3.93
N THR A 181 -12.22 -7.88 -4.27
CA THR A 181 -11.74 -7.21 -5.50
C THR A 181 -12.49 -7.73 -6.73
N ALA A 182 -13.12 -6.83 -7.48
CA ALA A 182 -13.84 -7.17 -8.69
C ALA A 182 -12.90 -7.70 -9.77
N VAL A 183 -11.76 -7.03 -9.97
CA VAL A 183 -10.74 -7.44 -10.94
C VAL A 183 -10.23 -8.84 -10.63
N GLY A 184 -9.83 -9.10 -9.38
CA GLY A 184 -9.36 -10.41 -8.97
C GLY A 184 -10.45 -11.48 -9.07
N PHE A 185 -11.68 -11.17 -8.67
CA PHE A 185 -12.81 -12.12 -8.76
C PHE A 185 -13.10 -12.54 -10.20
N PHE A 186 -13.21 -11.59 -11.13
CA PHE A 186 -13.49 -11.89 -12.53
C PHE A 186 -12.32 -12.61 -13.20
N PHE A 187 -11.08 -12.22 -12.88
CA PHE A 187 -9.88 -12.93 -13.30
C PHE A 187 -9.90 -14.41 -12.89
N GLY A 188 -10.09 -14.69 -11.60
CA GLY A 188 -10.08 -16.07 -11.09
C GLY A 188 -11.28 -16.88 -11.56
N SER A 189 -12.45 -16.26 -11.71
CA SER A 189 -13.65 -16.91 -12.25
C SER A 189 -13.44 -17.32 -13.71
N TYR A 190 -12.86 -16.44 -14.52
CA TYR A 190 -12.55 -16.72 -15.91
C TYR A 190 -11.53 -17.86 -16.04
N LEU A 191 -10.46 -17.84 -15.24
CA LEU A 191 -9.49 -18.94 -15.20
C LEU A 191 -10.12 -20.26 -14.78
N GLN A 192 -10.93 -20.26 -13.72
CA GLN A 192 -11.57 -21.48 -13.22
C GLN A 192 -12.50 -22.10 -14.27
N GLN A 193 -13.24 -21.29 -15.03
CA GLN A 193 -14.10 -21.76 -16.12
C GLN A 193 -13.31 -22.44 -17.25
N HIS A 194 -12.10 -21.98 -17.55
CA HIS A 194 -11.30 -22.51 -18.66
C HIS A 194 -10.41 -23.68 -18.24
N LEU A 195 -9.91 -23.67 -17.01
CA LEU A 195 -8.94 -24.65 -16.52
C LEU A 195 -9.58 -25.77 -15.69
N ASN A 196 -10.78 -25.53 -15.14
CA ASN A 196 -11.51 -26.46 -14.27
C ASN A 196 -10.68 -27.00 -13.09
N ILE A 197 -9.92 -26.11 -12.43
CA ILE A 197 -9.10 -26.39 -11.24
C ILE A 197 -9.46 -25.43 -10.09
N PRO A 198 -9.07 -25.74 -8.84
CA PRO A 198 -9.17 -24.77 -7.75
C PRO A 198 -8.35 -23.49 -8.02
N ILE A 199 -8.89 -22.34 -7.64
CA ILE A 199 -8.22 -21.03 -7.74
C ILE A 199 -8.25 -20.34 -6.38
N GLY A 200 -7.07 -19.96 -5.89
CA GLY A 200 -6.90 -19.14 -4.68
C GLY A 200 -6.53 -17.71 -5.04
N LEU A 201 -7.27 -16.73 -4.54
CA LEU A 201 -7.02 -15.31 -4.77
C LEU A 201 -6.70 -14.61 -3.46
N ILE A 202 -5.48 -14.07 -3.36
CA ILE A 202 -5.01 -13.28 -2.21
C ILE A 202 -5.02 -11.81 -2.62
N SER A 203 -5.99 -11.05 -2.13
CA SER A 203 -6.16 -9.63 -2.36
C SER A 203 -5.34 -8.82 -1.36
N ASP A 204 -4.26 -8.20 -1.83
CA ASP A 204 -3.41 -7.29 -1.06
C ASP A 204 -3.29 -5.95 -1.79
N ASN A 205 -4.21 -5.03 -1.50
CA ASN A 205 -4.34 -3.79 -2.22
C ASN A 205 -4.84 -2.68 -1.31
N LEU A 206 -4.45 -1.45 -1.63
CA LEU A 206 -4.81 -0.27 -0.84
C LEU A 206 -4.87 0.97 -1.73
N GLY A 207 -6.05 1.61 -1.78
CA GLY A 207 -6.26 2.86 -2.51
C GLY A 207 -5.25 3.96 -2.20
N ALA A 208 -4.96 4.79 -3.19
CA ALA A 208 -4.06 5.95 -3.10
C ALA A 208 -2.57 5.65 -2.80
N THR A 209 -2.15 4.39 -2.79
CA THR A 209 -0.74 4.03 -2.63
C THR A 209 0.05 4.21 -3.92
N ALA A 210 1.27 4.72 -3.80
CA ALA A 210 2.24 4.76 -4.89
C ALA A 210 3.08 3.47 -4.89
N ILE A 211 4.00 3.32 -5.85
CA ILE A 211 4.78 2.08 -5.99
C ILE A 211 5.84 1.90 -4.90
N GLU A 212 6.42 2.99 -4.40
CA GLU A 212 7.51 2.95 -3.44
C GLU A 212 7.13 2.31 -2.09
N GLU A 213 5.86 2.36 -1.70
CA GLU A 213 5.33 1.67 -0.50
C GLU A 213 5.37 0.14 -0.64
N TRP A 214 5.33 -0.37 -1.86
CA TRP A 214 5.29 -1.80 -2.23
C TRP A 214 6.65 -2.39 -2.59
N MET A 215 7.71 -1.57 -2.58
CA MET A 215 9.09 -2.01 -2.81
C MET A 215 9.73 -2.51 -1.52
N SER A 216 10.62 -3.50 -1.58
CA SER A 216 11.42 -3.87 -0.41
C SER A 216 12.39 -2.76 0.00
N ASN A 217 12.96 -2.88 1.20
CA ASN A 217 14.01 -1.98 1.66
C ASN A 217 15.21 -2.00 0.69
N GLU A 218 15.56 -3.17 0.15
CA GLU A 218 16.62 -3.38 -0.82
C GLU A 218 16.32 -2.73 -2.17
N ALA A 219 15.08 -2.82 -2.66
CA ALA A 219 14.64 -2.18 -3.89
C ALA A 219 14.62 -0.65 -3.74
N VAL A 220 14.11 -0.13 -2.62
CA VAL A 220 14.13 1.31 -2.31
C VAL A 220 15.57 1.85 -2.30
N HIS A 221 16.51 1.12 -1.71
CA HIS A 221 17.92 1.54 -1.64
C HIS A 221 18.63 1.63 -2.99
N GLN A 222 18.05 1.13 -4.09
CA GLN A 222 18.66 1.25 -5.42
C GLN A 222 18.54 2.66 -6.00
N PHE A 223 17.67 3.51 -5.45
CA PHE A 223 17.33 4.79 -6.05
C PHE A 223 17.76 5.98 -5.17
N PRO A 224 18.60 6.92 -5.70
CA PRO A 224 19.16 8.02 -4.92
C PRO A 224 18.16 8.91 -4.20
N GLN A 225 16.97 9.11 -4.78
CA GLN A 225 15.92 9.94 -4.19
C GLN A 225 15.37 9.37 -2.87
N PHE A 226 15.59 8.09 -2.57
CA PHE A 226 15.18 7.49 -1.29
C PHE A 226 16.31 7.39 -0.26
N TYR A 227 17.55 7.80 -0.57
CA TYR A 227 18.70 7.55 0.32
C TYR A 227 18.56 8.17 1.70
N ASN A 228 18.05 9.40 1.80
CA ASN A 228 17.83 10.04 3.10
C ASN A 228 16.83 9.24 3.94
N PHE A 229 15.67 8.94 3.36
CA PHE A 229 14.64 8.12 4.01
C PHE A 229 15.18 6.74 4.42
N TYR A 230 15.87 6.05 3.51
CA TYR A 230 16.44 4.73 3.77
C TYR A 230 17.41 4.77 4.96
N ASN A 231 18.36 5.71 4.97
CA ASN A 231 19.35 5.81 6.05
C ASN A 231 18.71 6.15 7.39
N THR A 232 17.65 6.96 7.41
CA THR A 232 16.95 7.36 8.63
C THR A 232 16.05 6.26 9.19
N TYR A 233 15.28 5.58 8.34
CA TYR A 233 14.18 4.71 8.80
C TYR A 233 14.38 3.21 8.50
N LEU A 234 15.04 2.85 7.39
CA LEU A 234 15.14 1.45 6.96
C LEU A 234 16.47 0.78 7.36
N ALA A 235 17.60 1.49 7.16
CA ALA A 235 18.94 1.02 7.51
C ALA A 235 19.16 0.70 9.00
N PRO A 236 18.48 1.37 9.96
CA PRO A 236 18.60 0.98 11.37
C PRO A 236 17.99 -0.38 11.70
N HIS A 237 17.20 -0.98 10.80
CA HIS A 237 16.51 -2.25 11.00
C HIS A 237 15.65 -2.29 12.27
N LYS A 238 14.99 -1.17 12.59
CA LYS A 238 14.08 -1.06 13.72
C LYS A 238 12.65 -1.10 13.24
N SER A 239 11.81 -1.93 13.86
CA SER A 239 10.38 -1.87 13.62
C SER A 239 9.79 -0.56 14.14
N MET A 240 8.61 -0.18 13.63
CA MET A 240 7.88 0.98 14.14
C MET A 240 7.66 0.89 15.66
N GLN A 241 7.35 -0.32 16.16
CA GLN A 241 7.20 -0.57 17.60
C GLN A 241 8.52 -0.35 18.35
N GLN A 242 9.63 -0.88 17.85
CA GLN A 242 10.94 -0.71 18.49
C GLN A 242 11.37 0.75 18.53
N MET A 243 11.12 1.53 17.47
CA MET A 243 11.39 2.98 17.48
C MET A 243 10.58 3.69 18.56
N ASN A 244 9.29 3.37 18.68
CA ASN A 244 8.43 3.94 19.71
C ASN A 244 8.91 3.55 21.12
N ASP A 245 9.24 2.27 21.35
CA ASP A 245 9.74 1.79 22.64
C ASP A 245 11.07 2.45 23.03
N ASP A 246 11.98 2.66 22.07
CA ASP A 246 13.24 3.37 22.30
C ASP A 246 13.01 4.84 22.64
N PHE A 247 12.07 5.49 21.95
CA PHE A 247 11.70 6.86 22.26
C PHE A 247 11.09 6.98 23.67
N GLU A 248 10.16 6.09 24.05
CA GLU A 248 9.53 6.12 25.38
C GLU A 248 10.56 6.04 26.53
N LYS A 249 11.66 5.30 26.36
CA LYS A 249 12.75 5.21 27.35
C LYS A 249 13.42 6.57 27.62
N MET A 250 13.55 7.43 26.60
CA MET A 250 14.19 8.75 26.72
C MET A 250 13.20 9.92 26.80
N LYS A 251 11.92 9.67 26.57
CA LYS A 251 10.87 10.69 26.42
C LYS A 251 10.78 11.64 27.60
N SER A 252 10.87 11.15 28.85
CA SER A 252 10.77 12.02 30.03
C SER A 252 11.90 13.05 30.12
N SER A 253 13.15 12.62 29.88
CA SER A 253 14.31 13.52 29.92
C SER A 253 14.33 14.48 28.74
N TRP A 254 13.97 13.98 27.54
CA TRP A 254 13.82 14.79 26.34
C TRP A 254 12.71 15.84 26.49
N ASN A 255 11.55 15.46 27.04
CA ASN A 255 10.42 16.34 27.29
C ASN A 255 10.81 17.51 28.19
N LYS A 256 11.47 17.21 29.32
CA LYS A 256 11.92 18.23 30.28
C LYS A 256 12.94 19.19 29.67
N LYS A 257 13.81 18.68 28.80
CA LYS A 257 14.93 19.45 28.24
C LYS A 257 14.54 20.28 27.03
N TYR A 258 13.63 19.79 26.19
CA TYR A 258 13.32 20.37 24.88
C TYR A 258 11.82 20.63 24.70
N TYR A 259 10.98 19.59 24.71
CA TYR A 259 9.61 19.67 24.19
C TYR A 259 8.60 20.43 25.06
N LEU A 260 8.64 20.25 26.38
CA LEU A 260 7.69 20.87 27.33
C LEU A 260 8.31 22.04 28.10
N LYS A 261 9.54 22.41 27.76
CA LYS A 261 10.33 23.38 28.50
C LYS A 261 9.72 24.77 28.41
N ASP A 262 9.52 25.40 29.57
CA ASP A 262 9.11 26.80 29.74
C ASP A 262 7.83 27.21 28.97
N ASP A 263 6.93 26.26 28.71
CA ASP A 263 5.69 26.53 27.97
C ASP A 263 4.65 27.24 28.85
N PRO A 264 4.27 28.48 28.53
CA PRO A 264 3.33 29.25 29.37
C PRO A 264 1.94 28.63 29.43
N GLY A 265 1.51 27.90 28.38
CA GLY A 265 0.21 27.25 28.37
C GLY A 265 0.13 26.02 29.26
N LEU A 266 1.26 25.34 29.51
CA LEU A 266 1.34 24.29 30.53
C LEU A 266 1.29 24.88 31.93
N THR A 267 2.08 25.93 32.21
CA THR A 267 2.12 26.59 33.52
C THR A 267 0.79 27.24 33.89
N GLN A 268 0.15 27.92 32.95
CA GLN A 268 -1.16 28.58 33.13
C GLN A 268 -2.34 27.65 32.88
N GLN A 269 -2.09 26.38 32.54
CA GLN A 269 -3.10 25.35 32.35
C GLN A 269 -4.18 25.72 31.31
N TRP A 270 -3.78 26.22 30.15
CA TRP A 270 -4.69 26.66 29.08
C TRP A 270 -5.61 25.56 28.52
N TYR A 271 -5.34 24.29 28.85
CA TYR A 271 -6.17 23.14 28.52
C TYR A 271 -7.45 23.04 29.36
N LYS A 272 -7.58 23.79 30.45
CA LYS A 272 -8.73 23.69 31.35
C LYS A 272 -9.97 24.43 30.83
N PRO A 273 -11.20 23.98 31.16
CA PRO A 273 -12.45 24.64 30.74
C PRO A 273 -12.57 26.11 31.18
N GLU A 274 -12.05 26.45 32.36
CA GLU A 274 -12.12 27.78 32.97
C GLU A 274 -11.13 28.81 32.41
N THR A 275 -10.20 28.41 31.54
CA THR A 275 -9.23 29.34 30.94
C THR A 275 -9.95 30.45 30.17
N ASP A 276 -9.66 31.71 30.54
CA ASP A 276 -10.12 32.86 29.77
C ASP A 276 -9.42 32.90 28.40
N VAL A 277 -10.26 32.88 27.37
CA VAL A 277 -9.86 32.88 25.96
C VAL A 277 -10.36 34.11 25.22
N SER A 278 -10.79 35.15 25.93
CA SER A 278 -11.25 36.44 25.37
C SER A 278 -10.18 37.12 24.51
N ASN A 279 -8.91 37.00 24.91
CA ASN A 279 -7.76 37.58 24.20
C ASN A 279 -7.09 36.64 23.18
N TRP A 280 -7.65 35.45 22.94
CA TRP A 280 -7.11 34.52 21.96
C TRP A 280 -7.54 34.95 20.55
N LYS A 281 -6.60 34.88 19.61
CA LYS A 281 -6.89 35.10 18.19
C LYS A 281 -7.56 33.87 17.59
N THR A 282 -7.90 33.92 16.31
CA THR A 282 -8.52 32.78 15.62
C THR A 282 -7.79 32.45 14.34
N MET A 283 -7.75 31.16 13.99
CA MET A 283 -7.13 30.65 12.77
C MET A 283 -8.01 29.53 12.21
N ASN A 284 -8.13 29.48 10.88
CA ASN A 284 -8.82 28.37 10.23
C ASN A 284 -7.89 27.16 10.12
N GLN A 285 -8.45 25.98 10.36
CA GLN A 285 -7.78 24.70 10.27
C GLN A 285 -8.57 23.79 9.32
N PRO A 286 -7.94 22.91 8.53
CA PRO A 286 -6.50 22.67 8.52
C PRO A 286 -5.69 23.78 7.85
N SER A 287 -4.51 24.10 8.40
CA SER A 287 -3.53 24.99 7.76
C SER A 287 -2.16 24.88 8.42
N HIS A 288 -1.11 25.20 7.66
CA HIS A 288 0.16 25.64 8.25
C HIS A 288 0.03 27.11 8.68
N TRP A 289 0.54 27.45 9.86
CA TRP A 289 0.35 28.80 10.40
C TRP A 289 1.27 29.84 9.75
N GLU A 290 2.38 29.43 9.13
CA GLU A 290 3.31 30.28 8.36
C GLU A 290 2.67 30.80 7.08
N ASP A 291 1.77 30.01 6.48
CA ASP A 291 0.99 30.42 5.31
C ASP A 291 -0.11 31.43 5.69
N ASN A 292 -0.25 31.75 6.99
CA ASN A 292 -1.27 32.62 7.55
C ASN A 292 -0.65 33.73 8.42
N GLU A 293 -0.91 33.70 9.73
CA GLU A 293 -0.60 34.80 10.66
C GLU A 293 0.76 34.66 11.37
N LEU A 294 1.39 33.49 11.35
CA LEU A 294 2.56 33.15 12.17
C LEU A 294 3.78 32.82 11.31
N LYS A 295 4.26 33.80 10.54
CA LYS A 295 5.50 33.65 9.77
C LYS A 295 6.69 33.43 10.70
N ASP A 296 7.59 32.52 10.30
CA ASP A 296 8.86 32.22 10.97
C ASP A 296 8.70 31.92 12.47
N TYR A 297 7.75 31.04 12.80
CA TYR A 297 7.42 30.69 14.19
C TYR A 297 7.53 29.18 14.44
N ASP A 298 8.71 28.75 14.88
CA ASP A 298 8.90 27.41 15.45
C ASP A 298 8.66 27.43 16.97
N GLY A 299 8.01 26.39 17.48
CA GLY A 299 7.69 26.24 18.90
C GLY A 299 6.23 25.85 19.12
N SER A 300 5.63 26.23 20.24
CA SER A 300 4.28 25.80 20.58
C SER A 300 3.19 26.81 20.21
N VAL A 301 2.09 26.30 19.65
CA VAL A 301 0.84 27.03 19.45
C VAL A 301 -0.30 26.22 20.08
N TRP A 302 -1.09 26.89 20.91
CA TRP A 302 -2.24 26.30 21.57
C TRP A 302 -3.51 26.62 20.79
N PHE A 303 -4.29 25.61 20.48
CA PHE A 303 -5.60 25.71 19.83
C PHE A 303 -6.70 25.29 20.79
N ARG A 304 -7.86 25.95 20.71
CA ARG A 304 -9.03 25.61 21.51
C ARG A 304 -10.33 25.81 20.74
N LYS A 305 -11.24 24.85 20.85
CA LYS A 305 -12.58 24.91 20.24
C LYS A 305 -13.58 24.13 21.09
N SER A 306 -14.84 24.59 21.06
CA SER A 306 -15.96 23.95 21.76
C SER A 306 -16.73 23.05 20.81
N TYR A 307 -17.15 21.89 21.30
CA TYR A 307 -17.94 20.91 20.57
C TYR A 307 -19.11 20.43 21.44
N ASP A 308 -20.29 20.28 20.84
CA ASP A 308 -21.45 19.77 21.57
C ASP A 308 -21.51 18.24 21.58
N SER A 309 -20.84 17.58 20.63
CA SER A 309 -20.76 16.13 20.53
C SER A 309 -19.39 15.72 19.99
N PHE A 310 -19.13 14.42 19.90
CA PHE A 310 -17.92 13.88 19.30
C PHE A 310 -18.26 12.78 18.29
N PRO A 311 -17.46 12.63 17.22
CA PRO A 311 -17.53 11.47 16.35
C PRO A 311 -17.26 10.19 17.13
N LYS A 312 -17.94 9.11 16.74
CA LYS A 312 -17.74 7.77 17.31
C LYS A 312 -16.81 6.94 16.43
N ASP A 313 -15.99 6.09 17.04
CA ASP A 313 -15.18 5.07 16.35
C ASP A 313 -16.07 3.91 15.87
N PHE A 314 -15.48 2.93 15.19
CA PHE A 314 -16.20 1.74 14.70
C PHE A 314 -16.89 0.94 15.83
N PHE A 315 -16.40 1.04 17.06
CA PHE A 315 -16.95 0.39 18.24
C PHE A 315 -17.94 1.28 19.00
N GLY A 316 -18.27 2.46 18.46
CA GLY A 316 -19.22 3.40 19.06
C GLY A 316 -18.62 4.31 20.15
N ASN A 317 -17.31 4.29 20.39
CA ASN A 317 -16.66 5.13 21.40
C ASN A 317 -16.36 6.52 20.84
N ALA A 318 -16.59 7.58 21.63
CA ALA A 318 -16.20 8.93 21.25
C ALA A 318 -14.68 9.02 21.02
N ASN A 319 -14.25 9.69 19.96
CA ASN A 319 -12.84 9.87 19.64
C ASN A 319 -12.51 11.27 19.14
N ILE A 320 -11.21 11.59 19.16
CA ILE A 320 -10.59 12.72 18.47
C ILE A 320 -9.78 12.19 17.31
N ASN A 321 -9.95 12.76 16.12
CA ASN A 321 -9.09 12.50 14.97
C ASN A 321 -8.66 13.82 14.32
N LEU A 322 -7.47 14.32 14.67
CA LEU A 322 -7.00 15.63 14.19
C LEU A 322 -6.32 15.55 12.81
N GLY A 323 -6.29 14.36 12.19
CA GLY A 323 -5.56 14.11 10.96
C GLY A 323 -4.05 14.15 11.21
N GLN A 324 -3.30 14.89 10.39
CA GLN A 324 -1.86 15.09 10.56
C GLN A 324 -1.57 16.46 11.17
N VAL A 325 -0.69 16.46 12.16
CA VAL A 325 -0.35 17.62 12.98
C VAL A 325 1.17 17.68 13.12
N ASP A 326 1.75 18.80 12.73
CA ASP A 326 3.18 19.01 12.69
C ASP A 326 3.71 19.66 13.98
N ASP A 327 4.81 19.21 14.61
CA ASP A 327 5.48 17.90 14.57
C ASP A 327 4.98 16.99 15.70
N TYR A 328 4.58 17.59 16.81
CA TYR A 328 4.20 16.92 18.04
C TYR A 328 2.99 17.60 18.63
N HIS A 329 2.05 16.84 19.18
CA HIS A 329 0.91 17.45 19.86
C HIS A 329 0.42 16.68 21.06
N ILE A 330 -0.25 17.43 21.94
CA ILE A 330 -0.98 16.88 23.08
C ILE A 330 -2.41 17.40 22.99
N CYS A 331 -3.37 16.52 23.24
CA CYS A 331 -4.79 16.83 23.19
C CYS A 331 -5.44 16.62 24.57
N TRP A 332 -6.30 17.57 24.94
CA TRP A 332 -7.12 17.53 26.13
C TRP A 332 -8.60 17.71 25.79
N VAL A 333 -9.45 17.00 26.51
CA VAL A 333 -10.91 17.19 26.52
C VAL A 333 -11.32 17.56 27.92
N ASN A 334 -11.99 18.70 28.07
CA ASN A 334 -12.49 19.21 29.35
C ASN A 334 -11.43 19.23 30.47
N GLY A 335 -10.17 19.54 30.11
CA GLY A 335 -9.05 19.60 31.04
C GLY A 335 -8.31 18.28 31.30
N VAL A 336 -8.80 17.16 30.77
CA VAL A 336 -8.19 15.84 30.91
C VAL A 336 -7.40 15.50 29.64
N LYS A 337 -6.13 15.10 29.80
CA LYS A 337 -5.29 14.67 28.66
C LYS A 337 -5.87 13.39 28.07
N VAL A 338 -6.23 13.42 26.79
CA VAL A 338 -6.79 12.25 26.09
C VAL A 338 -5.77 11.58 25.16
N GLY A 339 -4.71 12.29 24.78
CA GLY A 339 -3.69 11.73 23.91
C GLY A 339 -2.52 12.66 23.65
N GLU A 340 -1.46 12.07 23.12
CA GLU A 340 -0.31 12.76 22.56
C GLU A 340 0.25 11.94 21.39
N ALA A 341 0.91 12.60 20.45
CA ALA A 341 1.52 11.95 19.31
C ALA A 341 2.75 12.72 18.83
N TYR A 342 3.61 11.98 18.13
CA TYR A 342 4.89 12.46 17.66
C TYR A 342 5.10 12.14 16.19
N GLY A 343 5.82 12.99 15.47
CA GLY A 343 6.01 12.88 14.03
C GLY A 343 4.85 13.53 13.28
N ASN A 344 5.19 14.28 12.25
CA ASN A 344 4.25 15.09 11.49
C ASN A 344 3.47 14.33 10.43
N MET A 345 3.88 13.12 10.05
CA MET A 345 3.18 12.31 9.06
C MET A 345 2.13 11.41 9.68
N ASN A 346 2.24 11.12 10.98
CA ASN A 346 1.36 10.19 11.65
C ASN A 346 -0.07 10.75 11.71
N MET A 347 -1.04 9.96 11.26
CA MET A 347 -2.44 10.25 11.53
C MET A 347 -2.75 9.95 13.00
N THR A 348 -3.47 10.85 13.66
CA THR A 348 -3.70 10.72 15.10
C THR A 348 -5.17 10.52 15.44
N ALA A 349 -5.44 9.47 16.21
CA ALA A 349 -6.75 9.17 16.74
C ALA A 349 -6.66 8.82 18.24
N PHE A 350 -7.43 9.50 19.08
CA PHE A 350 -7.45 9.28 20.54
C PHE A 350 -8.86 8.97 21.03
N LYS A 351 -8.99 7.94 21.87
CA LYS A 351 -10.27 7.63 22.53
C LYS A 351 -10.55 8.65 23.63
N ILE A 352 -11.79 9.11 23.71
CA ILE A 352 -12.26 10.00 24.77
C ILE A 352 -13.02 9.14 25.80
N PRO A 353 -12.62 9.13 27.07
CA PRO A 353 -13.39 8.47 28.12
C PRO A 353 -14.79 9.08 28.25
N ASP A 354 -15.84 8.26 28.30
CA ASP A 354 -17.21 8.76 28.45
C ASP A 354 -17.40 9.59 29.74
N SER A 355 -16.63 9.29 30.79
CA SER A 355 -16.68 9.98 32.08
C SER A 355 -16.31 11.46 32.03
N ILE A 356 -15.61 11.91 30.99
CA ILE A 356 -15.20 13.31 30.84
C ILE A 356 -16.06 14.08 29.83
N ILE A 357 -17.01 13.41 29.16
CA ILE A 357 -17.87 14.02 28.14
C ILE A 357 -19.07 14.69 28.80
N LYS A 358 -19.33 15.93 28.41
CA LYS A 358 -20.49 16.72 28.81
C LYS A 358 -21.56 16.66 27.73
N PRO A 359 -22.85 16.89 28.06
CA PRO A 359 -23.93 16.94 27.07
C PRO A 359 -23.76 18.00 25.97
N LYS A 360 -23.03 19.09 26.28
CA LYS A 360 -22.72 20.18 25.35
C LYS A 360 -21.49 20.95 25.86
N ASN A 361 -20.96 21.86 25.04
CA ASN A 361 -19.83 22.72 25.42
C ASN A 361 -18.58 21.94 25.89
N ASN A 362 -18.26 20.83 25.22
CA ASN A 362 -17.01 20.12 25.46
C ASN A 362 -15.85 20.92 24.90
N ILE A 363 -14.88 21.25 25.74
CA ILE A 363 -13.71 22.00 25.35
C ILE A 363 -12.63 21.03 24.89
N VAL A 364 -12.19 21.20 23.65
CA VAL A 364 -10.99 20.55 23.11
C VAL A 364 -9.87 21.57 23.07
N ALA A 365 -8.76 21.23 23.72
CA ALA A 365 -7.51 21.98 23.66
C ALA A 365 -6.43 21.12 23.02
N VAL A 366 -5.69 21.69 22.07
CA VAL A 366 -4.57 21.02 21.39
C VAL A 366 -3.35 21.90 21.52
N ARG A 367 -2.28 21.38 22.09
CA ARG A 367 -0.96 22.02 22.02
C ARG A 367 -0.24 21.40 20.84
N VAL A 368 -0.01 22.19 19.81
CA VAL A 368 0.80 21.83 18.65
C VAL A 368 2.20 22.39 18.85
N PHE A 369 3.24 21.64 18.48
CA PHE A 369 4.62 22.05 18.62
C PHE A 369 5.38 21.71 17.34
N ASP A 370 5.89 22.75 16.71
CA ASP A 370 6.75 22.68 15.54
C ASP A 370 8.21 22.75 15.97
N ALA A 371 9.01 21.76 15.55
CA ALA A 371 10.44 21.70 15.81
C ALA A 371 11.29 22.26 14.65
N GLY A 372 10.67 22.86 13.65
CA GLY A 372 11.29 23.49 12.49
C GLY A 372 10.44 23.34 11.23
N GLY A 373 10.29 24.42 10.47
CA GLY A 373 9.69 24.35 9.14
C GLY A 373 8.32 25.02 9.12
N LYS A 374 7.27 24.26 8.79
CA LYS A 374 5.90 24.76 8.76
C LYS A 374 5.02 24.04 9.78
N GLY A 375 4.68 24.70 10.87
CA GLY A 375 3.85 24.12 11.91
C GLY A 375 2.34 24.24 11.67
N GLY A 376 1.57 23.32 12.28
CA GLY A 376 0.10 23.41 12.29
C GLY A 376 -0.63 22.08 12.28
N MET A 377 -1.96 22.14 12.36
CA MET A 377 -2.82 20.98 12.09
C MET A 377 -3.17 21.01 10.60
N TYR A 378 -2.24 20.55 9.76
CA TYR A 378 -2.20 20.93 8.35
C TYR A 378 -3.00 20.00 7.41
N ASN A 379 -3.39 18.81 7.87
CA ASN A 379 -4.22 17.90 7.06
C ASN A 379 -5.33 17.27 7.90
N MET A 380 -6.58 17.60 7.57
CA MET A 380 -7.80 16.99 8.17
C MET A 380 -8.70 16.35 7.10
N PHE A 381 -8.13 15.91 5.97
CA PHE A 381 -8.90 15.39 4.82
C PHE A 381 -9.87 14.27 5.20
N TRP A 382 -9.41 13.29 5.98
CA TRP A 382 -10.23 12.18 6.48
C TRP A 382 -11.03 12.50 7.74
N SER A 383 -10.93 13.73 8.23
CA SER A 383 -11.45 14.16 9.53
C SER A 383 -12.11 15.55 9.48
N PRO A 384 -12.99 15.84 8.50
CA PRO A 384 -13.49 17.19 8.26
C PRO A 384 -14.30 17.78 9.43
N TYR A 385 -14.81 16.94 10.33
CA TYR A 385 -15.49 17.34 11.57
C TYR A 385 -14.65 18.33 12.42
N TRP A 386 -13.33 18.19 12.40
CA TRP A 386 -12.40 18.96 13.23
C TRP A 386 -11.95 20.28 12.60
N ALA A 387 -12.28 20.47 11.31
CA ALA A 387 -11.91 21.65 10.55
C ALA A 387 -12.68 22.91 10.99
N GLY A 388 -12.34 24.04 10.40
CA GLY A 388 -12.94 25.35 10.62
C GLY A 388 -12.15 26.22 11.59
N LYS A 389 -12.83 27.17 12.21
CA LYS A 389 -12.21 28.25 12.99
C LYS A 389 -11.87 27.81 14.41
N TRP A 390 -10.60 27.82 14.77
CA TRP A 390 -10.10 27.55 16.12
C TRP A 390 -9.61 28.83 16.78
N ARG A 391 -9.78 28.97 18.10
CA ARG A 391 -9.06 30.00 18.85
C ARG A 391 -7.64 29.53 19.06
N TYR A 392 -6.67 30.43 18.93
CA TYR A 392 -5.26 30.10 19.14
C TYR A 392 -4.51 31.13 19.99
N LYS A 393 -3.42 30.68 20.63
CA LYS A 393 -2.47 31.51 21.35
C LYS A 393 -1.07 30.93 21.24
N LYS A 394 -0.08 31.81 21.00
CA LYS A 394 1.34 31.44 20.96
C LYS A 394 1.81 31.00 22.34
N GLY A 395 2.57 29.91 22.39
CA GLY A 395 3.27 29.45 23.57
C GLY A 395 4.75 29.81 23.49
N VAL A 396 5.63 28.81 23.65
CA VAL A 396 7.09 29.01 23.64
C VAL A 396 7.59 29.10 22.20
N LYS A 397 8.46 30.08 21.92
CA LYS A 397 9.22 30.13 20.66
C LYS A 397 10.57 29.45 20.86
N ILE A 398 11.04 28.68 19.88
CA ILE A 398 12.35 28.02 19.91
C ILE A 398 13.25 28.49 18.77
N ASP A 399 14.51 28.08 18.83
CA ASP A 399 15.44 28.08 17.70
C ASP A 399 15.49 26.66 17.15
N ALA A 400 14.82 26.41 16.03
CA ALA A 400 14.70 25.09 15.41
C ALA A 400 16.07 24.45 15.11
N SER A 401 17.08 25.25 14.74
CA SER A 401 18.44 24.75 14.45
C SER A 401 19.13 24.10 15.66
N LYS A 402 18.69 24.47 16.88
CA LYS A 402 19.21 23.94 18.15
C LYS A 402 18.31 22.86 18.75
N PHE A 403 17.12 22.66 18.21
CA PHE A 403 16.19 21.66 18.70
C PHE A 403 16.67 20.25 18.33
N LYS A 404 16.64 19.34 19.30
CA LYS A 404 17.03 17.95 19.08
C LYS A 404 15.79 17.11 18.84
N ARG A 405 15.48 16.83 17.56
CA ARG A 405 14.38 15.94 17.18
C ARG A 405 14.72 14.49 17.60
N PRO A 406 13.82 13.79 18.30
CA PRO A 406 13.98 12.37 18.59
C PRO A 406 13.62 11.57 17.33
N LEU A 407 14.29 10.43 17.14
CA LEU A 407 13.83 9.46 16.14
C LEU A 407 12.58 8.75 16.68
N VAL A 408 11.46 8.95 16.01
CA VAL A 408 10.18 8.29 16.28
C VAL A 408 9.72 7.57 15.02
N SER A 409 8.82 6.61 15.16
CA SER A 409 8.09 6.10 13.99
C SER A 409 7.32 7.26 13.38
N ASN A 410 7.70 7.71 12.18
CA ASN A 410 7.01 8.77 11.44
C ASN A 410 6.65 8.19 10.08
N ALA A 411 5.39 7.84 9.86
CA ALA A 411 4.95 7.22 8.63
C ALA A 411 3.51 7.59 8.29
N TYR A 412 3.31 8.02 7.05
CA TYR A 412 1.99 8.10 6.44
C TYR A 412 1.85 6.98 5.42
N ILE A 413 0.73 6.25 5.49
CA ILE A 413 0.53 5.05 4.68
C ILE A 413 0.51 5.33 3.16
N PHE A 414 0.25 6.58 2.75
CA PHE A 414 0.30 7.02 1.35
C PHE A 414 1.55 7.90 1.16
N GLY A 415 2.64 7.32 0.68
CA GLY A 415 3.89 8.03 0.40
C GLY A 415 5.08 7.74 1.33
N THR A 416 5.01 6.72 2.20
CA THR A 416 6.21 6.28 2.96
C THR A 416 6.78 5.01 2.34
N PRO A 417 8.01 5.03 1.79
CA PRO A 417 8.57 3.87 1.09
C PRO A 417 8.66 2.59 1.95
N ALA A 418 8.51 1.44 1.28
CA ALA A 418 8.62 0.07 1.78
C ALA A 418 7.65 -0.42 2.87
N ILE A 419 6.83 0.44 3.46
CA ILE A 419 6.07 0.05 4.65
C ILE A 419 5.00 -1.01 4.39
N LEU A 420 4.39 -1.05 3.19
CA LEU A 420 3.38 -2.04 2.82
C LEU A 420 4.03 -3.35 2.39
N TYR A 421 5.14 -3.27 1.64
CA TYR A 421 5.94 -4.47 1.33
C TYR A 421 6.29 -5.23 2.60
N ASN A 422 6.90 -4.52 3.56
CA ASN A 422 7.39 -5.11 4.79
C ASN A 422 6.30 -5.80 5.61
N ALA A 423 5.11 -5.20 5.69
CA ALA A 423 4.04 -5.72 6.52
C ALA A 423 3.08 -6.69 5.83
N ASN A 424 2.93 -6.59 4.50
CA ASN A 424 1.96 -7.38 3.75
C ASN A 424 2.60 -8.36 2.77
N ILE A 425 3.53 -7.92 1.92
CA ILE A 425 4.13 -8.77 0.88
C ILE A 425 5.21 -9.70 1.45
N ALA A 426 6.11 -9.19 2.29
CA ALA A 426 7.20 -9.97 2.86
C ALA A 426 6.72 -11.24 3.59
N PRO A 427 5.64 -11.22 4.41
CA PRO A 427 5.05 -12.44 4.97
C PRO A 427 4.55 -13.47 3.93
N LEU A 428 4.19 -13.04 2.72
CA LEU A 428 3.67 -13.91 1.65
C LEU A 428 4.78 -14.61 0.86
N THR A 429 6.03 -14.10 0.92
CA THR A 429 7.16 -14.60 0.11
C THR A 429 7.49 -16.08 0.33
N GLN A 430 7.07 -16.64 1.48
CA GLN A 430 7.28 -18.06 1.79
C GLN A 430 6.24 -19.00 1.14
N LEU A 431 5.15 -18.46 0.59
CA LEU A 431 4.13 -19.23 -0.12
C LEU A 431 4.64 -19.63 -1.50
N SER A 432 4.30 -20.86 -1.91
CA SER A 432 4.31 -21.17 -3.33
C SER A 432 3.10 -20.56 -4.01
N ILE A 433 3.30 -19.94 -5.17
CA ILE A 433 2.25 -19.27 -5.94
C ILE A 433 2.40 -19.49 -7.44
N LYS A 434 1.35 -19.16 -8.19
CA LYS A 434 1.29 -19.20 -9.65
C LYS A 434 1.76 -17.88 -10.26
N GLY A 435 1.42 -16.73 -9.67
CA GLY A 435 1.84 -15.41 -10.14
C GLY A 435 1.11 -14.23 -9.50
N PHE A 436 1.28 -13.05 -10.08
CA PHE A 436 0.73 -11.78 -9.62
C PHE A 436 -0.15 -11.13 -10.70
N ILE A 437 -1.24 -10.49 -10.26
CA ILE A 437 -1.94 -9.48 -11.05
C ILE A 437 -1.81 -8.13 -10.34
N TRP A 438 -1.50 -7.08 -11.09
CA TRP A 438 -1.13 -5.77 -10.57
C TRP A 438 -1.90 -4.66 -11.27
N TYR A 439 -2.68 -3.89 -10.50
CA TYR A 439 -3.38 -2.70 -11.01
C TYR A 439 -3.08 -1.49 -10.14
N GLN A 440 -2.06 -0.75 -10.56
CA GLN A 440 -1.60 0.47 -9.92
C GLN A 440 -0.90 1.37 -10.94
N GLY A 441 -0.91 2.67 -10.64
CA GLY A 441 -0.11 3.65 -11.37
C GLY A 441 -0.62 5.08 -11.18
N GLU A 442 -1.89 5.26 -10.82
CA GLU A 442 -2.54 6.57 -10.79
C GLU A 442 -1.86 7.53 -9.81
N ALA A 443 -1.33 7.03 -8.68
CA ALA A 443 -0.56 7.82 -7.71
C ALA A 443 0.85 8.23 -8.20
N ASN A 444 1.33 7.63 -9.30
CA ASN A 444 2.66 7.88 -9.89
C ASN A 444 2.60 8.61 -11.23
N THR A 445 1.43 9.01 -11.74
CA THR A 445 1.28 9.64 -13.07
C THR A 445 2.17 10.86 -13.24
N GLY A 446 2.25 11.72 -12.22
CA GLY A 446 3.15 12.89 -12.21
C GLY A 446 4.65 12.56 -12.19
N ARG A 447 5.04 11.28 -12.18
CA ARG A 447 6.42 10.77 -12.14
C ARG A 447 6.61 9.54 -13.05
N ALA A 448 5.92 9.50 -14.19
CA ALA A 448 5.89 8.32 -15.06
C ALA A 448 7.27 7.81 -15.51
N GLU A 449 8.22 8.71 -15.81
CA GLU A 449 9.59 8.31 -16.17
C GLU A 449 10.39 7.68 -15.01
N GLU A 450 10.08 8.06 -13.77
CA GLU A 450 10.62 7.37 -12.60
C GLU A 450 9.93 6.01 -12.41
N TYR A 451 8.61 5.95 -12.58
CA TYR A 451 7.82 4.72 -12.50
C TYR A 451 8.32 3.64 -13.48
N LYS A 452 8.74 4.04 -14.67
CA LYS A 452 9.37 3.20 -15.70
C LYS A 452 10.59 2.43 -15.18
N GLN A 453 11.25 2.94 -14.14
CA GLN A 453 12.38 2.29 -13.47
C GLN A 453 11.92 1.55 -12.21
N LEU A 454 11.03 2.14 -11.41
CA LEU A 454 10.57 1.56 -10.14
C LEU A 454 9.77 0.26 -10.35
N LEU A 455 8.89 0.18 -11.35
CA LEU A 455 8.04 -0.99 -11.57
C LEU A 455 8.84 -2.26 -11.94
N PRO A 456 9.75 -2.22 -12.93
CA PRO A 456 10.62 -3.36 -13.20
C PRO A 456 11.50 -3.77 -12.01
N ALA A 457 11.99 -2.79 -11.23
CA ALA A 457 12.78 -3.06 -10.03
C ALA A 457 11.96 -3.76 -8.95
N MET A 458 10.73 -3.30 -8.68
CA MET A 458 9.81 -3.96 -7.74
C MET A 458 9.50 -5.40 -8.18
N ILE A 459 9.18 -5.63 -9.46
CA ILE A 459 8.86 -6.97 -9.97
C ILE A 459 10.05 -7.92 -9.81
N THR A 460 11.24 -7.47 -10.21
CA THR A 460 12.48 -8.26 -10.12
C THR A 460 12.79 -8.62 -8.67
N ASP A 461 12.63 -7.65 -7.77
CA ASP A 461 12.87 -7.83 -6.36
C ASP A 461 11.85 -8.78 -5.70
N TRP A 462 10.56 -8.63 -6.00
CA TRP A 462 9.53 -9.57 -5.53
C TRP A 462 9.81 -11.00 -5.98
N ARG A 463 10.15 -11.21 -7.26
CA ARG A 463 10.53 -12.53 -7.78
C ARG A 463 11.72 -13.12 -7.02
N LYS A 464 12.73 -12.30 -6.72
CA LYS A 464 13.89 -12.69 -5.91
C LYS A 464 13.47 -13.12 -4.51
N HIS A 465 12.61 -12.36 -3.84
CA HIS A 465 12.16 -12.69 -2.48
C HIS A 465 11.25 -13.92 -2.42
N PHE A 466 10.38 -14.12 -3.40
CA PHE A 466 9.57 -15.34 -3.52
C PHE A 466 10.41 -16.57 -3.90
N GLY A 467 11.58 -16.38 -4.52
CA GLY A 467 12.55 -17.44 -4.81
C GLY A 467 12.01 -18.54 -5.74
N GLN A 468 11.07 -18.21 -6.63
CA GLN A 468 10.33 -19.16 -7.47
C GLN A 468 10.54 -18.93 -8.97
N GLY A 469 11.71 -18.41 -9.33
CA GLY A 469 12.07 -18.03 -10.71
C GLY A 469 11.31 -16.80 -11.19
N ASP A 470 11.11 -16.71 -12.50
CA ASP A 470 10.39 -15.61 -13.14
C ASP A 470 8.87 -15.81 -13.02
N LEU A 471 8.34 -15.69 -11.80
CA LEU A 471 6.90 -15.78 -11.57
C LEU A 471 6.14 -14.83 -12.51
N PRO A 472 5.07 -15.30 -13.18
CA PRO A 472 4.19 -14.47 -13.99
C PRO A 472 3.76 -13.19 -13.28
N PHE A 473 3.89 -12.05 -13.95
CA PHE A 473 3.48 -10.75 -13.43
C PHE A 473 2.62 -10.02 -14.47
N LEU A 474 1.33 -9.90 -14.22
CA LEU A 474 0.36 -9.34 -15.18
C LEU A 474 -0.08 -7.95 -14.74
N ILE A 475 0.17 -6.96 -15.57
CA ILE A 475 -0.05 -5.54 -15.28
C ILE A 475 -1.31 -5.09 -15.99
N VAL A 476 -2.13 -4.29 -15.32
CA VAL A 476 -3.26 -3.58 -15.95
C VAL A 476 -2.77 -2.20 -16.38
N GLN A 477 -2.88 -1.89 -17.67
CA GLN A 477 -2.59 -0.55 -18.18
C GLN A 477 -3.61 0.45 -17.60
N LEU A 478 -3.24 1.72 -17.41
CA LEU A 478 -4.24 2.74 -17.05
C LEU A 478 -5.24 2.96 -18.19
N PRO A 479 -6.55 3.07 -17.88
CA PRO A 479 -7.60 3.29 -18.89
C PRO A 479 -7.59 4.74 -19.38
N ASN A 480 -8.44 5.10 -20.33
CA ASN A 480 -8.74 6.48 -20.70
C ASN A 480 -9.37 7.28 -19.54
N LEU A 481 -8.98 8.54 -19.38
CA LEU A 481 -9.47 9.44 -18.31
C LEU A 481 -9.44 10.90 -18.77
N GLY A 482 -10.49 11.64 -18.43
CA GLY A 482 -10.60 13.07 -18.68
C GLY A 482 -11.21 13.38 -20.04
N LYS A 483 -10.90 14.58 -20.55
CA LYS A 483 -11.43 15.08 -21.83
C LYS A 483 -10.44 14.85 -22.96
N GLU A 484 -10.98 14.59 -24.14
CA GLU A 484 -10.20 14.53 -25.36
C GLU A 484 -9.56 15.90 -25.66
N PRO A 485 -8.27 15.94 -26.00
CA PRO A 485 -7.61 17.20 -26.32
C PRO A 485 -7.93 17.65 -27.76
N GLU A 486 -8.10 18.96 -27.96
CA GLU A 486 -8.36 19.52 -29.31
C GLU A 486 -7.18 19.31 -30.28
N GLN A 487 -5.95 19.27 -29.75
CA GLN A 487 -4.71 19.06 -30.50
C GLN A 487 -3.84 18.02 -29.78
N PRO A 488 -2.91 17.34 -30.47
CA PRO A 488 -1.98 16.44 -29.80
C PRO A 488 -1.16 17.19 -28.74
N GLU A 489 -1.08 16.62 -27.55
CA GLU A 489 -0.39 17.23 -26.40
C GLU A 489 0.47 16.20 -25.64
N ASN A 490 1.28 16.70 -24.71
CA ASN A 490 1.97 15.83 -23.75
C ASN A 490 0.99 15.43 -22.64
N SER A 491 1.10 14.19 -22.15
CA SER A 491 0.20 13.67 -21.11
C SER A 491 0.96 12.77 -20.15
N GLU A 492 1.00 13.16 -18.88
CA GLU A 492 1.56 12.36 -17.78
C GLU A 492 0.89 10.98 -17.69
N TRP A 493 -0.39 10.92 -18.05
CA TRP A 493 -1.18 9.69 -18.06
C TRP A 493 -0.76 8.76 -19.20
N ALA A 494 -0.53 9.29 -20.41
CA ALA A 494 0.00 8.53 -21.53
C ALA A 494 1.45 8.07 -21.29
N GLU A 495 2.29 8.91 -20.68
CA GLU A 495 3.64 8.54 -20.25
C GLU A 495 3.63 7.37 -19.27
N LEU A 496 2.68 7.34 -18.33
CA LEU A 496 2.57 6.21 -17.41
C LEU A 496 2.09 4.93 -18.12
N ARG A 497 1.17 5.03 -19.08
CA ARG A 497 0.78 3.86 -19.90
C ARG A 497 1.97 3.30 -20.68
N GLU A 498 2.85 4.15 -21.19
CA GLU A 498 4.12 3.72 -21.77
C GLU A 498 5.01 3.04 -20.73
N ALA A 499 5.17 3.62 -19.54
CA ALA A 499 5.98 3.02 -18.47
C ALA A 499 5.49 1.60 -18.12
N GLN A 500 4.17 1.40 -18.00
CA GLN A 500 3.56 0.08 -17.81
C GLN A 500 3.83 -0.87 -18.99
N ALA A 501 3.70 -0.40 -20.23
CA ALA A 501 3.96 -1.21 -21.42
C ALA A 501 5.45 -1.58 -21.57
N SER A 502 6.37 -0.69 -21.22
CA SER A 502 7.81 -0.92 -21.29
C SER A 502 8.30 -2.01 -20.32
N THR A 503 7.52 -2.29 -19.28
CA THR A 503 7.80 -3.37 -18.32
C THR A 503 7.75 -4.75 -18.99
N LEU A 504 7.12 -4.86 -20.17
CA LEU A 504 7.12 -6.08 -20.99
C LEU A 504 8.50 -6.51 -21.49
N ALA A 505 9.53 -5.68 -21.29
CA ALA A 505 10.93 -6.08 -21.49
C ALA A 505 11.40 -7.14 -20.47
N LEU A 506 10.74 -7.27 -19.31
CA LEU A 506 11.02 -8.34 -18.35
C LEU A 506 10.39 -9.66 -18.80
N PRO A 507 11.05 -10.81 -18.57
CA PRO A 507 10.46 -12.12 -18.88
C PRO A 507 9.20 -12.38 -18.07
N ASN A 508 8.30 -13.20 -18.59
CA ASN A 508 7.03 -13.60 -17.94
C ASN A 508 6.22 -12.42 -17.41
N THR A 509 6.21 -11.31 -18.14
CA THR A 509 5.36 -10.16 -17.85
C THR A 509 4.32 -9.98 -18.95
N GLY A 510 3.09 -9.68 -18.53
CA GLY A 510 1.95 -9.50 -19.44
C GLY A 510 1.24 -8.18 -19.16
N LEU A 511 0.55 -7.65 -20.17
CA LEU A 511 -0.21 -6.40 -20.06
C LEU A 511 -1.66 -6.63 -20.49
N ALA A 512 -2.59 -6.25 -19.62
CA ALA A 512 -4.00 -6.07 -19.98
C ALA A 512 -4.21 -4.61 -20.40
N VAL A 513 -4.40 -4.38 -21.70
CA VAL A 513 -4.72 -3.05 -22.25
C VAL A 513 -6.16 -2.70 -21.91
N THR A 514 -6.41 -1.45 -21.51
CA THR A 514 -7.71 -0.98 -20.97
C THR A 514 -8.12 0.39 -21.54
N ILE A 515 -7.50 0.82 -22.62
CA ILE A 515 -7.67 2.16 -23.19
C ILE A 515 -9.11 2.49 -23.63
N ASP A 516 -9.96 1.48 -23.81
CA ASP A 516 -11.35 1.58 -24.28
C ASP A 516 -12.40 1.30 -23.19
N ILE A 517 -11.99 1.13 -21.92
CA ILE A 517 -12.90 0.78 -20.82
C ILE A 517 -12.95 1.83 -19.70
N GLY A 518 -12.26 2.96 -19.87
CA GLY A 518 -12.30 4.09 -18.96
C GLY A 518 -13.57 4.91 -19.06
N GLU A 519 -13.77 5.76 -18.06
CA GLU A 519 -14.90 6.67 -17.95
C GLU A 519 -14.35 8.09 -17.82
N THR A 520 -14.77 8.99 -18.71
CA THR A 520 -14.26 10.37 -18.85
C THR A 520 -14.12 11.09 -17.50
N ASP A 521 -15.13 11.02 -16.64
CA ASP A 521 -15.17 11.76 -15.38
C ASP A 521 -14.95 10.88 -14.14
N ASN A 522 -14.41 9.66 -14.32
CA ASN A 522 -14.25 8.71 -13.23
C ASN A 522 -12.92 7.94 -13.31
N LEU A 523 -12.07 8.20 -12.32
CA LEU A 523 -10.78 7.53 -12.10
C LEU A 523 -10.93 6.00 -11.89
N HIS A 524 -12.12 5.57 -11.48
CA HIS A 524 -12.45 4.18 -11.13
C HIS A 524 -13.51 3.61 -12.08
N PRO A 525 -13.19 3.29 -13.34
CA PRO A 525 -14.18 2.82 -14.30
C PRO A 525 -14.85 1.53 -13.81
N HIS A 526 -16.16 1.44 -13.95
CA HIS A 526 -16.94 0.39 -13.30
C HIS A 526 -16.81 -0.98 -13.99
N ASN A 527 -16.36 -1.03 -15.25
CA ASN A 527 -16.22 -2.27 -16.03
C ASN A 527 -14.99 -3.11 -15.64
N LYS A 528 -14.97 -3.54 -14.37
CA LYS A 528 -13.95 -4.45 -13.84
C LYS A 528 -14.06 -5.87 -14.40
N LEU A 529 -15.21 -6.25 -14.94
CA LEU A 529 -15.39 -7.52 -15.64
C LEU A 529 -14.46 -7.61 -16.85
N ALA A 530 -14.45 -6.58 -17.71
CA ALA A 530 -13.56 -6.53 -18.86
C ALA A 530 -12.08 -6.53 -18.44
N VAL A 531 -11.71 -5.79 -17.38
CA VAL A 531 -10.34 -5.80 -16.84
C VAL A 531 -9.91 -7.20 -16.41
N GLY A 532 -10.70 -7.85 -15.55
CA GLY A 532 -10.38 -9.17 -15.02
C GLY A 532 -10.30 -10.23 -16.10
N ASN A 533 -11.21 -10.19 -17.09
CA ASN A 533 -11.19 -11.10 -18.22
C ASN A 533 -9.95 -10.89 -19.10
N ARG A 534 -9.54 -9.65 -19.36
CA ARG A 534 -8.33 -9.36 -20.15
C ARG A 534 -7.07 -9.86 -19.44
N LEU A 535 -6.96 -9.69 -18.12
CA LEU A 535 -5.89 -10.31 -17.34
C LEU A 535 -5.90 -11.83 -17.46
N ALA A 536 -7.08 -12.46 -17.38
CA ALA A 536 -7.21 -13.91 -17.46
C ALA A 536 -6.83 -14.41 -18.86
N MET A 537 -7.21 -13.70 -19.91
CA MET A 537 -6.78 -13.99 -21.28
C MET A 537 -5.26 -13.90 -21.41
N THR A 538 -4.63 -12.86 -20.87
CA THR A 538 -3.17 -12.74 -20.84
C THR A 538 -2.53 -13.90 -20.07
N ALA A 539 -3.10 -14.34 -18.95
CA ALA A 539 -2.61 -15.51 -18.22
C ALA A 539 -2.76 -16.81 -19.04
N LEU A 540 -3.93 -17.06 -19.63
CA LEU A 540 -4.20 -18.26 -20.45
C LEU A 540 -3.25 -18.35 -21.65
N ASN A 541 -2.97 -17.23 -22.32
CA ASN A 541 -2.03 -17.18 -23.42
C ASN A 541 -0.56 -17.35 -22.95
N MET A 542 -0.11 -16.58 -21.96
CA MET A 542 1.31 -16.48 -21.58
C MET A 542 1.78 -17.57 -20.60
N VAL A 543 0.88 -18.06 -19.74
CA VAL A 543 1.24 -18.92 -18.58
C VAL A 543 0.74 -20.36 -18.75
N TYR A 544 -0.30 -20.55 -19.54
CA TYR A 544 -0.90 -21.86 -19.82
C TYR A 544 -0.76 -22.28 -21.29
N ASP A 545 -0.09 -21.46 -22.11
CA ASP A 545 0.20 -21.72 -23.52
C ASP A 545 -1.05 -22.09 -24.35
N ILE A 546 -2.18 -21.42 -24.07
CA ILE A 546 -3.44 -21.61 -24.81
C ILE A 546 -3.46 -20.67 -26.01
N ASP A 547 -2.88 -21.14 -27.13
CA ASP A 547 -2.68 -20.37 -28.37
C ASP A 547 -3.97 -19.79 -28.98
N SER A 548 -5.14 -20.38 -28.71
CA SER A 548 -6.42 -19.87 -29.21
C SER A 548 -6.83 -18.52 -28.58
N ILE A 549 -6.22 -18.15 -27.45
CA ILE A 549 -6.44 -16.88 -26.77
C ILE A 549 -5.41 -15.87 -27.27
N GLU A 550 -5.88 -14.76 -27.83
CA GLU A 550 -5.01 -13.66 -28.27
C GLU A 550 -4.98 -12.55 -27.22
N VAL A 551 -3.87 -11.82 -27.19
CA VAL A 551 -3.69 -10.56 -26.44
C VAL A 551 -3.70 -9.36 -27.39
N SER A 552 -3.78 -8.15 -26.84
CA SER A 552 -3.75 -6.90 -27.61
C SER A 552 -2.53 -6.83 -28.53
N ALA A 553 -2.76 -6.41 -29.78
CA ALA A 553 -1.68 -6.10 -30.71
C ALA A 553 -0.86 -4.90 -30.21
N ARG A 554 0.44 -4.94 -30.43
CA ARG A 554 1.41 -3.91 -30.02
C ARG A 554 2.25 -3.46 -31.20
N TYR A 555 2.71 -2.21 -31.10
CA TYR A 555 3.69 -1.66 -32.04
C TYR A 555 4.93 -2.55 -32.12
N LYS A 556 5.37 -2.85 -33.35
CA LYS A 556 6.57 -3.63 -33.65
C LYS A 556 7.65 -2.79 -34.33
N SER A 557 7.28 -2.06 -35.38
CA SER A 557 8.24 -1.26 -36.15
C SER A 557 7.58 -0.14 -36.95
N MET A 558 8.39 0.84 -37.31
CA MET A 558 8.04 1.99 -38.12
C MET A 558 8.92 2.04 -39.37
N GLN A 559 8.34 2.40 -40.51
CA GLN A 559 9.07 2.69 -41.74
C GLN A 559 8.55 3.98 -42.38
N VAL A 560 9.44 4.95 -42.62
CA VAL A 560 9.10 6.16 -43.38
C VAL A 560 9.11 5.84 -44.88
N VAL A 561 8.03 6.16 -45.57
CA VAL A 561 7.87 6.00 -47.02
C VAL A 561 7.34 7.30 -47.61
N HIS A 562 8.25 8.08 -48.20
CA HIS A 562 7.98 9.43 -48.71
C HIS A 562 7.41 10.36 -47.62
N ASP A 563 6.18 10.82 -47.80
CA ASP A 563 5.43 11.72 -46.89
C ASP A 563 4.52 10.96 -45.91
N SER A 564 4.69 9.64 -45.82
CA SER A 564 3.87 8.76 -44.98
C SER A 564 4.72 7.83 -44.13
N ILE A 565 4.13 7.30 -43.06
CA ILE A 565 4.75 6.34 -42.16
C ILE A 565 3.93 5.06 -42.16
N ILE A 566 4.59 3.92 -42.35
CA ILE A 566 4.01 2.59 -42.20
C ILE A 566 4.34 2.07 -40.79
N ILE A 567 3.31 1.79 -40.02
CA ILE A 567 3.40 1.14 -38.71
C ILE A 567 3.08 -0.33 -38.86
N THR A 568 3.91 -1.20 -38.28
CA THR A 568 3.70 -2.65 -38.22
C THR A 568 3.41 -3.10 -36.79
N PHE A 569 2.46 -4.02 -36.64
CA PHE A 569 2.07 -4.60 -35.35
C PHE A 569 2.52 -6.08 -35.23
N ASP A 570 2.66 -6.56 -33.99
CA ASP A 570 3.06 -7.94 -33.67
C ASP A 570 1.94 -8.97 -33.88
N ASN A 571 0.68 -8.52 -34.00
CA ASN A 571 -0.48 -9.35 -34.27
C ASN A 571 -1.40 -8.67 -35.29
N ASN A 572 -2.34 -9.43 -35.86
CA ASN A 572 -3.33 -8.95 -36.81
C ASN A 572 -4.25 -7.89 -36.19
N ILE A 573 -4.59 -6.88 -36.98
CA ILE A 573 -5.42 -5.74 -36.60
C ILE A 573 -6.63 -5.61 -37.53
N VAL A 574 -7.67 -4.96 -37.01
CA VAL A 574 -8.92 -4.64 -37.70
C VAL A 574 -9.36 -3.26 -37.23
N CYS A 575 -9.72 -2.41 -38.19
CA CYS A 575 -10.37 -1.14 -37.91
C CYS A 575 -11.88 -1.38 -37.73
N LYS A 576 -12.45 -0.96 -36.59
CA LYS A 576 -13.89 -1.05 -36.32
C LYS A 576 -14.67 0.16 -36.84
N ASN A 577 -13.99 1.22 -37.26
CA ASN A 577 -14.64 2.37 -37.85
C ASN A 577 -15.29 1.97 -39.19
N LYS A 578 -16.58 2.31 -39.36
CA LYS A 578 -17.36 1.98 -40.57
C LYS A 578 -16.78 2.55 -41.87
N TYR A 579 -15.97 3.61 -41.79
CA TYR A 579 -15.37 4.25 -42.94
C TYR A 579 -13.89 3.87 -43.16
N GLY A 580 -13.34 3.00 -42.30
CA GLY A 580 -11.95 2.53 -42.39
C GLY A 580 -10.89 3.54 -41.93
N TYR A 581 -11.28 4.71 -41.44
CA TYR A 581 -10.39 5.68 -40.82
C TYR A 581 -10.06 5.28 -39.37
N ILE A 582 -8.83 5.53 -38.94
CA ILE A 582 -8.39 5.25 -37.57
C ILE A 582 -8.08 6.58 -36.87
N HIS A 583 -8.79 6.88 -35.78
CA HIS A 583 -8.50 8.06 -34.95
C HIS A 583 -7.30 7.84 -34.02
N GLY A 584 -6.87 8.92 -33.36
CA GLY A 584 -5.85 8.87 -32.32
C GLY A 584 -4.39 8.79 -32.78
N PHE A 585 -4.12 8.83 -34.09
CA PHE A 585 -2.76 8.96 -34.63
C PHE A 585 -2.33 10.43 -34.73
N ALA A 586 -1.16 10.74 -34.18
CA ALA A 586 -0.47 12.01 -34.38
C ALA A 586 0.91 11.78 -35.01
N ILE A 587 1.33 12.67 -35.90
CA ILE A 587 2.60 12.59 -36.64
C ILE A 587 3.37 13.91 -36.49
N ALA A 588 4.70 13.82 -36.38
CA ALA A 588 5.58 14.97 -36.25
C ALA A 588 6.70 14.93 -37.30
N GLY A 589 7.14 16.11 -37.72
CA GLY A 589 8.37 16.31 -38.49
C GLY A 589 9.59 16.49 -37.57
N SER A 590 10.69 16.96 -38.14
CA SER A 590 11.94 17.22 -37.39
C SER A 590 11.85 18.36 -36.36
N ASP A 591 10.75 19.12 -36.36
CA ASP A 591 10.44 20.16 -35.38
C ASP A 591 9.85 19.60 -34.07
N SER A 592 9.59 18.29 -34.02
CA SER A 592 8.97 17.59 -32.89
C SER A 592 7.56 18.10 -32.53
N VAL A 593 6.89 18.82 -33.44
CA VAL A 593 5.52 19.29 -33.24
C VAL A 593 4.54 18.26 -33.80
N PHE A 594 3.71 17.69 -32.93
CA PHE A 594 2.73 16.68 -33.32
C PHE A 594 1.46 17.31 -33.84
N HIS A 595 1.01 16.81 -34.99
CA HIS A 595 -0.28 17.15 -35.58
C HIS A 595 -1.11 15.88 -35.77
N TRP A 596 -2.43 15.98 -35.65
CA TRP A 596 -3.33 14.85 -35.96
C TRP A 596 -3.09 14.34 -37.38
N ALA A 597 -3.09 13.02 -37.54
CA ALA A 597 -2.77 12.35 -38.78
C ALA A 597 -3.96 11.52 -39.26
N ARG A 598 -4.04 11.35 -40.57
CA ARG A 598 -4.95 10.37 -41.17
C ARG A 598 -4.28 9.01 -41.14
N ALA A 599 -5.04 7.98 -40.78
CA ALA A 599 -4.55 6.61 -40.74
C ALA A 599 -5.57 5.60 -41.28
N TYR A 600 -5.08 4.54 -41.93
CA TYR A 600 -5.89 3.43 -42.43
C TYR A 600 -5.09 2.11 -42.45
N VAL A 601 -5.81 0.99 -42.34
CA VAL A 601 -5.22 -0.36 -42.43
C VAL A 601 -4.83 -0.65 -43.89
N LYS A 602 -3.57 -0.97 -44.13
CA LYS A 602 -3.06 -1.33 -45.47
C LYS A 602 -3.11 -2.83 -45.72
N ASN A 603 -2.87 -3.64 -44.70
CA ASN A 603 -2.97 -5.11 -44.72
C ASN A 603 -3.19 -5.63 -43.29
N ASP A 604 -3.21 -6.95 -43.12
CA ASP A 604 -3.55 -7.63 -41.85
C ASP A 604 -2.83 -7.10 -40.59
N ASN A 605 -1.62 -6.55 -40.70
CA ASN A 605 -0.85 -6.09 -39.54
C ASN A 605 -0.16 -4.72 -39.73
N THR A 606 -0.55 -3.92 -40.73
CA THR A 606 0.06 -2.60 -40.96
C THR A 606 -0.95 -1.48 -41.15
N VAL A 607 -0.58 -0.30 -40.64
CA VAL A 607 -1.31 0.96 -40.79
C VAL A 607 -0.43 1.97 -41.51
N VAL A 608 -1.00 2.71 -42.46
CA VAL A 608 -0.37 3.88 -43.06
C VAL A 608 -0.85 5.12 -42.33
N VAL A 609 0.08 5.98 -41.90
CA VAL A 609 -0.17 7.22 -41.17
C VAL A 609 0.42 8.38 -41.96
N TYR A 610 -0.34 9.46 -42.20
CA TYR A 610 0.14 10.61 -42.96
C TYR A 610 -0.58 11.91 -42.58
N ASN A 611 0.07 13.05 -42.83
CA ASN A 611 -0.52 14.38 -42.75
C ASN A 611 -0.06 15.21 -43.95
N ARG A 612 -0.99 15.81 -44.70
CA ARG A 612 -0.70 16.54 -45.95
C ARG A 612 0.19 17.78 -45.77
N HIS A 613 0.32 18.27 -44.55
CA HIS A 613 1.15 19.42 -44.21
C HIS A 613 2.55 19.02 -43.72
N ILE A 614 2.85 17.73 -43.59
CA ILE A 614 4.13 17.21 -43.11
C ILE A 614 4.75 16.34 -44.22
N SER A 615 5.68 16.90 -44.97
CA SER A 615 6.34 16.24 -46.10
C SER A 615 7.54 15.35 -45.72
N SER A 616 8.02 15.44 -44.47
CA SER A 616 9.15 14.65 -43.97
C SER A 616 8.89 14.22 -42.52
N PRO A 617 7.96 13.27 -42.31
CA PRO A 617 7.60 12.81 -40.99
C PRO A 617 8.69 11.93 -40.37
N VAL A 618 8.91 12.07 -39.07
CA VAL A 618 9.96 11.33 -38.33
C VAL A 618 9.43 10.55 -37.13
N ALA A 619 8.22 10.86 -36.64
CA ALA A 619 7.66 10.23 -35.46
C ALA A 619 6.14 10.09 -35.52
N VAL A 620 5.63 9.06 -34.86
CA VAL A 620 4.20 8.76 -34.67
C VAL A 620 3.91 8.51 -33.20
N ARG A 621 2.75 9.01 -32.77
CA ARG A 621 2.12 8.69 -31.49
C ARG A 621 0.71 8.16 -31.74
N TYR A 622 0.32 7.11 -31.02
CA TYR A 622 -1.02 6.50 -31.13
C TYR A 622 -1.70 6.46 -29.75
N LEU A 623 -2.90 7.03 -29.66
CA LEU A 623 -3.68 7.18 -28.42
C LEU A 623 -2.89 7.84 -27.28
N TRP A 624 -2.03 8.81 -27.65
CA TRP A 624 -1.14 9.51 -26.72
C TRP A 624 -1.81 10.74 -26.10
N SER A 625 -2.75 10.49 -25.20
CA SER A 625 -3.38 11.51 -24.36
C SER A 625 -4.03 10.85 -23.14
N SER A 626 -4.48 11.64 -22.17
CA SER A 626 -5.19 11.11 -20.99
C SER A 626 -6.50 10.44 -21.42
N GLN A 627 -7.26 11.11 -22.28
CA GLN A 627 -8.42 10.58 -22.97
C GLN A 627 -8.17 10.69 -24.48
N PRO A 628 -7.86 9.60 -25.18
CA PRO A 628 -7.87 9.64 -26.64
C PRO A 628 -9.31 9.68 -27.17
N ASP A 629 -9.43 10.06 -28.45
CA ASP A 629 -10.64 9.95 -29.27
C ASP A 629 -11.12 8.47 -29.36
N GLU A 630 -12.08 8.19 -30.25
CA GLU A 630 -12.58 6.86 -30.55
C GLU A 630 -11.43 5.84 -30.72
N VAL A 631 -11.46 4.79 -29.90
CA VAL A 631 -10.55 3.65 -30.04
C VAL A 631 -11.10 2.79 -31.18
N ASP A 632 -10.50 2.90 -32.38
CA ASP A 632 -10.98 2.18 -33.57
C ASP A 632 -10.20 0.91 -33.90
N LEU A 633 -8.96 0.78 -33.41
CA LEU A 633 -8.05 -0.27 -33.84
C LEU A 633 -8.01 -1.42 -32.82
N TYR A 634 -8.40 -2.61 -33.27
CA TYR A 634 -8.50 -3.81 -32.44
C TYR A 634 -7.80 -4.99 -33.11
N ASN A 635 -7.51 -6.05 -32.38
CA ASN A 635 -7.23 -7.35 -32.97
C ASN A 635 -8.52 -8.08 -33.40
N LYS A 636 -8.39 -9.23 -34.08
CA LYS A 636 -9.53 -10.05 -34.54
C LYS A 636 -10.38 -10.62 -33.39
N LYS A 637 -9.87 -10.62 -32.15
CA LYS A 637 -10.59 -11.03 -30.93
C LYS A 637 -11.24 -9.87 -30.17
N GLY A 638 -11.19 -8.66 -30.71
CA GLY A 638 -11.87 -7.49 -30.14
C GLY A 638 -11.14 -6.85 -28.96
N LEU A 639 -9.83 -7.06 -28.81
CA LEU A 639 -8.99 -6.33 -27.86
C LEU A 639 -8.34 -5.11 -28.54
N PRO A 640 -8.33 -3.93 -27.90
CA PRO A 640 -7.77 -2.72 -28.49
C PRO A 640 -6.26 -2.87 -28.70
N VAL A 641 -5.73 -2.24 -29.74
CA VAL A 641 -4.28 -2.09 -29.92
C VAL A 641 -3.72 -1.23 -28.79
N ALA A 642 -2.56 -1.61 -28.26
CA ALA A 642 -1.90 -0.87 -27.19
C ALA A 642 -1.45 0.53 -27.66
N PRO A 643 -1.66 1.60 -26.86
CA PRO A 643 -1.06 2.91 -27.10
C PRO A 643 0.47 2.83 -27.20
N PHE A 644 1.07 3.68 -28.04
CA PHE A 644 2.52 3.71 -28.22
C PHE A 644 3.01 5.05 -28.78
N ARG A 645 4.33 5.25 -28.75
CA ARG A 645 5.04 6.26 -29.53
C ARG A 645 6.28 5.67 -30.20
N THR A 646 6.80 6.36 -31.21
CA THR A 646 8.01 5.95 -31.94
C THR A 646 9.18 6.90 -31.71
N ASP A 647 8.96 8.05 -31.06
CA ASP A 647 10.00 9.02 -30.71
C ASP A 647 10.69 8.68 -29.38
N ASP A 648 11.92 9.16 -29.25
CA ASP A 648 12.69 9.23 -28.00
C ASP A 648 12.67 10.65 -27.40
N PHE A 649 11.74 11.49 -27.84
CA PHE A 649 11.67 12.87 -27.38
C PHE A 649 11.46 12.92 -25.88
N LYS A 650 11.96 14.00 -25.29
CA LYS A 650 11.96 14.16 -23.87
C LYS A 650 10.54 14.34 -23.32
N LEU A 651 10.20 13.48 -22.37
CA LEU A 651 8.90 13.45 -21.70
C LEU A 651 8.75 14.54 -20.63
N MET A 652 7.50 14.89 -20.31
CA MET A 652 7.18 15.96 -19.35
C MET A 652 7.48 15.57 -17.90
N THR A 653 7.44 14.26 -17.58
CA THR A 653 7.80 13.75 -16.26
C THR A 653 9.30 13.44 -16.09
N ALA A 654 10.14 13.66 -17.11
CA ALA A 654 11.55 13.26 -17.12
C ALA A 654 12.42 13.82 -15.98
N TYR A 655 12.00 14.92 -15.33
CA TYR A 655 12.70 15.52 -14.20
C TYR A 655 11.95 15.41 -12.87
N LYS A 656 10.78 14.78 -12.87
CA LYS A 656 9.95 14.62 -11.69
C LYS A 656 10.32 13.32 -11.01
N LYS A 657 10.75 13.42 -9.75
CA LYS A 657 11.09 12.28 -8.90
C LYS A 657 10.35 12.37 -7.58
N PHE A 658 10.31 11.26 -6.87
CA PHE A 658 9.83 11.25 -5.51
C PHE A 658 10.58 12.28 -4.67
N ASN A 659 9.85 13.01 -3.84
CA ASN A 659 10.44 13.90 -2.84
C ASN A 659 9.77 13.60 -1.51
N TYR A 660 10.55 13.00 -0.60
CA TYR A 660 10.13 12.82 0.77
C TYR A 660 10.31 14.14 1.51
N THR A 661 9.28 14.97 1.52
CA THR A 661 9.27 16.14 2.38
C THR A 661 8.95 15.67 3.79
N GLU A 662 9.99 15.56 4.62
CA GLU A 662 9.86 15.48 6.07
C GLU A 662 9.17 16.71 6.60
#